data_AF-A0A024U8K2-F1
#
_entry.id   AF-A0A024U8K2-F1
#
_cell.length_a   1.000
_cell.length_b   1.000
_cell.length_c   1.000
_cell.angle_alpha   90.00
_cell.angle_beta   90.00
_cell.angle_gamma   90.00
#
_symmetry.space_group_name_H-M   'P 1'
#
loop_
_entity.id
_entity.type
_entity.pdbx_description
1 polymer ?
#
loop_
_entity_poly.entity_id
_entity_poly.type
_entity_poly.pdbx_seq_one_letter_code
_entity_poly.pdbx_strand_id
1 'polypeptide(L)'
;MTSPSQKLRPRRGRRIVMTIRMMMKRAFLTTTGQTASRWKSDICRHVWLSSYGIHTASLLWCVLVPFLWRWSTSSCLWQFPASTFVVFAVTNTTFVGAWSLFAWVASLITKPGLFAVVVACGVCAARFAALLIAYPGHLRVVTRDCERNFAKMCKRWLALTAETTEELLSMLETTETWDQPRIESLVTIRNEYRSCVTNIMTILGRSLELVDEDETLTADGHLVLSRVRAFLHYAEDLEPSMLQVISRIGTAPSFQSPPHATLLTEFKTCVHDLRSAIEYMGEPSTTPPRTGLLRLISELWQSRHPLQIVANLSLMRADLAARFNGRQVWVVAPDGHRIDAMFLPGHGMSNESTNTGRTVVLCNPNCGLYEFHHFQSDWIPFYTSRGINVCVFNYRGYGRCRGYPSPHVNNMDGMAMVHHLRVVRGIARLAVHGESIGGLVATYVAKNAPGIELLVADRTFANLPAVAQRLVASWAGTALSCVTRWQTDNVANYLDAPCHKVICCDPCDEIIADSSSLKAGIALRLELGDANVDSIPHRRTLPLWMQLPCSSMHRASTVEASAVVPSGTTLSESTVEAFALALERIAQRARLVMTAGDSAIITKDEKRIVDVWSAIASVDGHCGQCLFYASGGGLETIRAWMASLLVWGPSRSQCQIAHPETKTERRRDDFVTPISLEQAHSILLRILGETPFLQQDADVTTVLSTVQFLEESMAARVLQTSHDIGLLVPLNCGHNANFSDREKEAFITHLINVGWLDPDAYAQIH
;
A
#
# COMPACT_ATOMS: atom_id res chain seq x y z
N MET A 1 7.86 28.50 0.19
CA MET A 1 8.20 28.32 1.62
C MET A 1 7.59 27.01 2.10
N THR A 2 8.44 26.19 2.69
CA THR A 2 8.21 24.79 3.12
C THR A 2 6.97 24.63 4.00
N SER A 3 5.98 23.89 3.50
CA SER A 3 4.85 23.39 4.28
C SER A 3 5.38 22.43 5.37
N PRO A 4 4.95 22.53 6.63
CA PRO A 4 5.30 21.54 7.64
C PRO A 4 4.51 20.26 7.34
N SER A 5 5.13 19.35 6.60
CA SER A 5 4.66 17.99 6.38
C SER A 5 4.61 17.24 7.72
N GLN A 6 3.48 17.35 8.43
CA GLN A 6 3.23 16.59 9.64
C GLN A 6 3.01 15.11 9.30
N LYS A 7 3.94 14.29 9.81
CA LYS A 7 3.97 12.83 9.90
C LYS A 7 2.58 12.20 10.12
N LEU A 8 1.88 11.87 9.04
CA LEU A 8 0.79 10.89 9.04
C LEU A 8 1.41 9.48 8.99
N ARG A 9 1.68 8.87 10.15
CA ARG A 9 1.98 7.41 10.21
C ARG A 9 0.65 6.63 10.13
N PRO A 10 0.43 5.73 9.15
CA PRO A 10 -0.73 4.86 9.13
C PRO A 10 -0.50 3.67 10.08
N ARG A 11 -0.48 3.91 11.41
CA ARG A 11 -0.32 2.83 12.41
C ARG A 11 -1.58 1.95 12.58
N ARG A 12 -2.70 2.23 11.91
CA ARG A 12 -3.97 1.50 12.09
C ARG A 12 -4.26 0.41 11.05
N GLY A 13 -3.79 0.53 9.81
CA GLY A 13 -3.90 -0.55 8.80
C GLY A 13 -3.15 -1.82 9.21
N ARG A 14 -2.01 -1.67 9.90
CA ARG A 14 -1.22 -2.77 10.48
C ARG A 14 -2.02 -3.60 11.50
N ARG A 15 -3.01 -3.01 12.21
CA ARG A 15 -3.79 -3.76 13.21
C ARG A 15 -4.81 -4.69 12.58
N ILE A 16 -5.49 -4.31 11.51
CA ILE A 16 -6.51 -5.18 10.87
C ILE A 16 -5.84 -6.39 10.22
N VAL A 17 -4.73 -6.18 9.50
CA VAL A 17 -3.94 -7.26 8.89
C VAL A 17 -3.26 -8.11 9.97
N MET A 18 -2.72 -7.54 11.06
CA MET A 18 -2.20 -8.33 12.20
C MET A 18 -3.30 -9.09 12.95
N THR A 19 -4.50 -8.55 13.10
CA THR A 19 -5.63 -9.24 13.75
C THR A 19 -6.11 -10.41 12.89
N ILE A 20 -6.17 -10.25 11.56
CA ILE A 20 -6.46 -11.34 10.63
C ILE A 20 -5.31 -12.38 10.65
N ARG A 21 -4.05 -11.95 10.70
CA ARG A 21 -2.85 -12.82 10.81
C ARG A 21 -2.81 -13.60 12.14
N MET A 22 -3.23 -13.00 13.25
CA MET A 22 -3.37 -13.67 14.55
C MET A 22 -4.58 -14.62 14.59
N MET A 23 -5.70 -14.25 13.97
CA MET A 23 -6.89 -15.10 13.88
C MET A 23 -6.66 -16.31 12.97
N MET A 24 -5.96 -16.15 11.84
CA MET A 24 -5.56 -17.28 10.99
C MET A 24 -4.53 -18.18 11.67
N LYS A 25 -3.52 -17.62 12.38
CA LYS A 25 -2.59 -18.43 13.19
C LYS A 25 -3.32 -19.22 14.29
N ARG A 26 -4.29 -18.63 14.99
CA ARG A 26 -5.09 -19.33 16.02
C ARG A 26 -6.07 -20.35 15.43
N ALA A 27 -6.66 -20.09 14.28
CA ALA A 27 -7.57 -21.01 13.60
C ALA A 27 -6.84 -22.22 13.00
N PHE A 28 -5.59 -22.06 12.54
CA PHE A 28 -4.78 -23.15 11.97
C PHE A 28 -4.02 -23.96 13.04
N LEU A 29 -3.51 -23.33 14.10
CA LEU A 29 -2.84 -24.04 15.21
C LEU A 29 -3.79 -24.90 16.05
N THR A 30 -5.10 -24.71 15.92
CA THR A 30 -6.12 -25.54 16.58
C THR A 30 -6.60 -26.72 15.72
N THR A 31 -6.13 -26.85 14.46
CA THR A 31 -6.61 -27.88 13.52
C THR A 31 -5.57 -28.90 13.05
N THR A 32 -4.30 -28.79 13.45
CA THR A 32 -3.28 -29.79 13.07
C THR A 32 -2.61 -30.41 14.28
N GLY A 33 -3.03 -31.64 14.59
CA GLY A 33 -2.27 -32.57 15.44
C GLY A 33 -2.99 -33.03 16.69
N GLN A 34 -4.07 -33.83 16.55
CA GLN A 34 -4.40 -35.00 17.39
C GLN A 34 -5.82 -35.57 17.17
N THR A 35 -6.66 -35.00 16.30
CA THR A 35 -8.07 -35.41 16.17
C THR A 35 -8.39 -36.30 14.96
N ALA A 36 -7.49 -36.51 14.01
CA ALA A 36 -7.80 -37.23 12.77
C ALA A 36 -7.99 -38.76 12.91
N SER A 37 -7.49 -39.39 13.99
CA SER A 37 -7.66 -40.85 14.21
C SER A 37 -8.93 -41.20 14.98
N ARG A 38 -9.53 -40.26 15.73
CA ARG A 38 -10.82 -40.46 16.44
C ARG A 38 -12.05 -40.14 15.57
N TRP A 39 -11.89 -39.31 14.54
CA TRP A 39 -13.03 -38.87 13.71
C TRP A 39 -13.49 -39.90 12.67
N LYS A 40 -12.68 -40.92 12.35
CA LYS A 40 -13.09 -42.02 11.44
C LYS A 40 -14.02 -43.06 12.09
N SER A 41 -14.05 -43.20 13.42
CA SER A 41 -14.93 -44.18 14.09
C SER A 41 -16.34 -43.65 14.38
N ASP A 42 -16.49 -42.34 14.60
CA ASP A 42 -17.74 -41.79 15.13
C ASP A 42 -18.73 -41.37 14.03
N ILE A 43 -18.24 -40.95 12.87
CA ILE A 43 -19.10 -40.57 11.73
C ILE A 43 -19.76 -41.80 11.08
N CYS A 44 -19.18 -43.00 11.20
CA CYS A 44 -19.80 -44.23 10.70
C CYS A 44 -20.84 -44.85 11.66
N ARG A 45 -20.96 -44.39 12.92
CA ARG A 45 -21.91 -44.94 13.90
C ARG A 45 -23.17 -44.09 14.15
N HIS A 46 -23.30 -42.91 13.55
CA HIS A 46 -24.43 -42.00 13.81
C HIS A 46 -25.29 -41.66 12.58
N VAL A 47 -25.35 -42.56 11.59
CA VAL A 47 -26.22 -42.41 10.41
C VAL A 47 -27.38 -43.43 10.41
N TRP A 48 -27.72 -44.01 11.55
CA TRP A 48 -28.89 -44.88 11.68
C TRP A 48 -29.73 -44.46 12.89
N LEU A 49 -30.90 -43.86 12.63
CA LEU A 49 -32.21 -44.28 13.16
C LEU A 49 -33.27 -43.17 12.94
N SER A 50 -34.38 -43.60 12.35
CA SER A 50 -35.58 -42.87 11.94
C SER A 50 -36.45 -42.33 13.10
N SER A 51 -35.87 -41.94 14.23
CA SER A 51 -36.64 -41.56 15.44
C SER A 51 -36.24 -40.23 16.07
N TYR A 52 -35.34 -39.46 15.44
CA TYR A 52 -34.78 -38.24 16.05
C TYR A 52 -35.64 -36.97 15.90
N GLY A 53 -36.61 -36.94 14.99
CA GLY A 53 -37.45 -35.74 14.78
C GLY A 53 -38.35 -35.37 15.98
N ILE A 54 -38.76 -36.36 16.78
CA ILE A 54 -39.61 -36.16 17.96
C ILE A 54 -38.74 -35.92 19.22
N HIS A 55 -37.56 -36.53 19.31
CA HIS A 55 -36.67 -36.37 20.47
C HIS A 55 -35.84 -35.08 20.48
N THR A 56 -35.51 -34.48 19.33
CA THR A 56 -34.83 -33.17 19.32
C THR A 56 -35.72 -32.02 19.77
N ALA A 57 -37.04 -32.11 19.56
CA ALA A 57 -38.00 -31.18 20.13
C ALA A 57 -38.04 -31.26 21.66
N SER A 58 -37.95 -32.48 22.23
CA SER A 58 -37.87 -32.70 23.68
C SER A 58 -36.53 -32.27 24.29
N LEU A 59 -35.42 -32.44 23.58
CA LEU A 59 -34.09 -32.00 24.05
C LEU A 59 -33.93 -30.47 24.00
N LEU A 60 -34.52 -29.77 23.02
CA LEU A 60 -34.62 -28.31 23.09
C LEU A 60 -35.55 -27.85 24.22
N TRP A 61 -36.59 -28.61 24.58
CA TRP A 61 -37.39 -28.33 25.77
C TRP A 61 -36.54 -28.39 27.05
N CYS A 62 -35.62 -29.35 27.16
CA CYS A 62 -34.71 -29.45 28.32
C CYS A 62 -33.58 -28.39 28.34
N VAL A 63 -33.23 -27.78 27.20
CA VAL A 63 -32.12 -26.81 27.11
C VAL A 63 -32.59 -25.35 27.02
N LEU A 64 -33.75 -25.09 26.38
CA LEU A 64 -34.35 -23.75 26.31
C LEU A 64 -35.15 -23.40 27.55
N VAL A 65 -35.80 -24.36 28.23
CA VAL A 65 -36.56 -24.06 29.45
C VAL A 65 -35.67 -23.46 30.55
N PRO A 66 -34.44 -23.94 30.82
CA PRO A 66 -33.54 -23.30 31.77
C PRO A 66 -33.00 -21.93 31.30
N PHE A 67 -32.90 -21.69 29.99
CA PHE A 67 -32.42 -20.41 29.44
C PHE A 67 -33.51 -19.33 29.43
N LEU A 68 -34.78 -19.71 29.21
CA LEU A 68 -35.94 -18.84 29.41
C LEU A 68 -36.20 -18.56 30.90
N TRP A 69 -35.79 -19.48 31.80
CA TRP A 69 -35.91 -19.31 33.26
C TRP A 69 -34.85 -18.36 33.87
N ARG A 70 -33.78 -18.06 33.12
CA ARG A 70 -32.67 -17.20 33.61
C ARG A 70 -32.81 -15.72 33.26
N TRP A 71 -33.89 -15.34 32.60
CA TRP A 71 -34.34 -13.95 32.52
C TRP A 71 -35.07 -13.62 33.83
N SER A 72 -34.76 -12.49 34.46
CA SER A 72 -35.47 -11.98 35.64
C SER A 72 -36.89 -11.48 35.28
N THR A 73 -37.72 -12.35 34.71
CA THR A 73 -39.02 -12.00 34.11
C THR A 73 -40.14 -12.88 34.59
N SER A 74 -40.12 -13.31 35.85
CA SER A 74 -41.36 -13.78 36.50
C SER A 74 -42.42 -12.67 36.49
N SER A 75 -42.03 -11.39 36.40
CA SER A 75 -42.97 -10.26 36.31
C SER A 75 -43.44 -9.92 34.88
N CYS A 76 -42.65 -10.22 33.83
CA CYS A 76 -43.00 -9.86 32.44
C CYS A 76 -43.92 -10.88 31.76
N LEU A 77 -43.74 -12.17 32.06
CA LEU A 77 -44.62 -13.26 31.58
C LEU A 77 -46.07 -13.10 32.06
N TRP A 78 -46.25 -12.55 33.26
CA TRP A 78 -47.57 -12.26 33.83
C TRP A 78 -48.17 -10.94 33.35
N GLN A 79 -47.36 -10.01 32.81
CA GLN A 79 -47.84 -8.70 32.34
C GLN A 79 -48.28 -8.69 30.87
N PHE A 80 -47.71 -9.54 30.00
CA PHE A 80 -48.05 -9.57 28.55
C PHE A 80 -48.01 -11.00 27.95
N PRO A 81 -48.97 -11.89 28.30
CA PRO A 81 -48.96 -13.29 27.88
C PRO A 81 -49.13 -13.48 26.36
N ALA A 82 -49.93 -12.63 25.70
CA ALA A 82 -50.16 -12.70 24.26
C ALA A 82 -48.86 -12.42 23.47
N SER A 83 -48.10 -11.39 23.83
CA SER A 83 -46.86 -11.02 23.14
C SER A 83 -45.79 -12.12 23.26
N THR A 84 -45.68 -12.73 24.44
CA THR A 84 -44.74 -13.85 24.66
C THR A 84 -45.12 -15.06 23.81
N PHE A 85 -46.41 -15.40 23.74
CA PHE A 85 -46.91 -16.48 22.91
C PHE A 85 -46.65 -16.22 21.42
N VAL A 86 -46.87 -14.98 20.94
CA VAL A 86 -46.58 -14.60 19.56
C VAL A 86 -45.10 -14.75 19.23
N VAL A 87 -44.19 -14.26 20.09
CA VAL A 87 -42.74 -14.42 19.88
C VAL A 87 -42.34 -15.89 19.85
N PHE A 88 -42.90 -16.72 20.75
CA PHE A 88 -42.66 -18.16 20.76
C PHE A 88 -43.19 -18.83 19.49
N ALA A 89 -44.43 -18.55 19.10
CA ALA A 89 -45.06 -19.12 17.92
C ALA A 89 -44.30 -18.74 16.65
N VAL A 90 -43.90 -17.48 16.50
CA VAL A 90 -43.09 -17.00 15.37
C VAL A 90 -41.72 -17.69 15.37
N THR A 91 -41.01 -17.70 16.50
CA THR A 91 -39.66 -18.31 16.58
C THR A 91 -39.71 -19.79 16.24
N ASN A 92 -40.68 -20.52 16.80
CA ASN A 92 -40.85 -21.95 16.59
C ASN A 92 -41.30 -22.27 15.16
N THR A 93 -42.23 -21.48 14.59
CA THR A 93 -42.65 -21.65 13.19
C THR A 93 -41.50 -21.38 12.23
N THR A 94 -40.69 -20.34 12.48
CA THR A 94 -39.50 -20.04 11.67
C THR A 94 -38.47 -21.17 11.78
N PHE A 95 -38.24 -21.69 12.99
CA PHE A 95 -37.29 -22.78 13.24
C PHE A 95 -37.74 -24.08 12.55
N VAL A 96 -38.98 -24.50 12.76
CA VAL A 96 -39.55 -25.71 12.14
C VAL A 96 -39.56 -25.56 10.62
N GLY A 97 -40.04 -24.43 10.09
CA GLY A 97 -40.07 -24.16 8.65
C GLY A 97 -38.68 -24.22 8.01
N ALA A 98 -37.68 -23.56 8.62
CA ALA A 98 -36.29 -23.62 8.14
C ALA A 98 -35.72 -25.03 8.21
N TRP A 99 -35.94 -25.77 9.31
CA TRP A 99 -35.41 -27.12 9.48
C TRP A 99 -36.08 -28.14 8.56
N SER A 100 -37.39 -28.00 8.32
CA SER A 100 -38.11 -28.80 7.34
C SER A 100 -37.59 -28.55 5.92
N LEU A 101 -37.28 -27.30 5.57
CA LEU A 101 -36.62 -26.97 4.30
C LEU A 101 -35.24 -27.63 4.20
N PHE A 102 -34.39 -27.51 5.23
CA PHE A 102 -33.08 -28.16 5.23
C PHE A 102 -33.17 -29.70 5.18
N ALA A 103 -34.13 -30.30 5.88
CA ALA A 103 -34.38 -31.74 5.83
C ALA A 103 -34.86 -32.18 4.44
N TRP A 104 -35.74 -31.41 3.81
CA TRP A 104 -36.18 -31.64 2.43
C TRP A 104 -35.02 -31.51 1.44
N VAL A 105 -34.22 -30.44 1.53
CA VAL A 105 -33.00 -30.27 0.72
C VAL A 105 -32.02 -31.43 0.95
N ALA A 106 -31.81 -31.85 2.21
CA ALA A 106 -30.95 -32.98 2.54
C ALA A 106 -31.49 -34.31 2.00
N SER A 107 -32.81 -34.48 1.91
CA SER A 107 -33.43 -35.67 1.31
C SER A 107 -33.24 -35.74 -0.22
N LEU A 108 -33.05 -34.59 -0.87
CA LEU A 108 -32.78 -34.48 -2.31
C LEU A 108 -31.29 -34.62 -2.65
N ILE A 109 -30.40 -34.35 -1.69
CA ILE A 109 -28.95 -34.37 -1.90
C ILE A 109 -28.38 -35.75 -1.53
N THR A 110 -27.88 -36.48 -2.54
CA THR A 110 -27.12 -37.72 -2.33
C THR A 110 -25.84 -37.46 -1.53
N LYS A 111 -25.26 -38.45 -0.83
CA LYS A 111 -23.98 -38.27 -0.11
C LYS A 111 -22.86 -37.67 -1.00
N PRO A 112 -22.69 -38.09 -2.27
CA PRO A 112 -21.80 -37.42 -3.21
C PRO A 112 -22.19 -35.96 -3.50
N GLY A 113 -23.49 -35.67 -3.63
CA GLY A 113 -24.00 -34.30 -3.80
C GLY A 113 -23.68 -33.41 -2.60
N LEU A 114 -23.81 -33.92 -1.36
CA LEU A 114 -23.51 -33.16 -0.15
C LEU A 114 -22.02 -32.82 -0.08
N PHE A 115 -21.16 -33.79 -0.42
CA PHE A 115 -19.73 -33.56 -0.52
C PHE A 115 -19.40 -32.50 -1.58
N ALA A 116 -20.01 -32.57 -2.77
CA ALA A 116 -19.81 -31.58 -3.82
C ALA A 116 -20.24 -30.17 -3.38
N VAL A 117 -21.39 -30.05 -2.68
CA VAL A 117 -21.86 -28.77 -2.12
C VAL A 117 -20.89 -28.23 -1.08
N VAL A 118 -20.40 -29.05 -0.15
CA VAL A 118 -19.43 -28.61 0.87
C VAL A 118 -18.13 -28.13 0.23
N VAL A 119 -17.61 -28.87 -0.76
CA VAL A 119 -16.40 -28.47 -1.51
C VAL A 119 -16.65 -27.16 -2.27
N ALA A 120 -17.77 -27.04 -2.98
CA ALA A 120 -18.13 -25.82 -3.70
C ALA A 120 -18.24 -24.62 -2.75
N CYS A 121 -18.92 -24.77 -1.60
CA CYS A 121 -19.00 -23.75 -0.56
C CYS A 121 -17.63 -23.36 -0.02
N GLY A 122 -16.75 -24.34 0.21
CA GLY A 122 -15.37 -24.10 0.63
C GLY A 122 -14.57 -23.28 -0.40
N VAL A 123 -14.68 -23.63 -1.69
CA VAL A 123 -14.05 -22.88 -2.79
C VAL A 123 -14.64 -21.47 -2.90
N CYS A 124 -15.95 -21.30 -2.82
CA CYS A 124 -16.60 -19.99 -2.82
C CYS A 124 -16.15 -19.12 -1.65
N ALA A 125 -16.09 -19.68 -0.44
CA ALA A 125 -15.61 -18.97 0.75
C ALA A 125 -14.13 -18.56 0.61
N ALA A 126 -13.29 -19.45 0.07
CA ALA A 126 -11.88 -19.17 -0.16
C ALA A 126 -11.68 -18.12 -1.27
N ARG A 127 -12.46 -18.16 -2.36
CA ARG A 127 -12.48 -17.11 -3.41
C ARG A 127 -12.88 -15.76 -2.84
N PHE A 128 -13.93 -15.74 -2.02
CA PHE A 128 -14.38 -14.54 -1.34
C PHE A 128 -13.29 -14.00 -0.42
N ALA A 129 -12.65 -14.84 0.40
CA ALA A 129 -11.53 -14.42 1.24
C ALA A 129 -10.36 -13.83 0.44
N ALA A 130 -9.98 -14.46 -0.68
CA ALA A 130 -8.93 -13.95 -1.56
C ALA A 130 -9.31 -12.56 -2.14
N LEU A 131 -10.56 -12.37 -2.55
CA LEU A 131 -11.09 -11.10 -3.02
C LEU A 131 -11.02 -10.01 -1.94
N LEU A 132 -11.40 -10.33 -0.69
CA LEU A 132 -11.35 -9.41 0.44
C LEU A 132 -9.93 -8.95 0.78
N ILE A 133 -8.93 -9.81 0.60
CA ILE A 133 -7.53 -9.52 0.91
C ILE A 133 -6.87 -8.74 -0.23
N ALA A 134 -7.09 -9.16 -1.48
CA ALA A 134 -6.46 -8.55 -2.64
C ALA A 134 -7.09 -7.20 -3.02
N TYR A 135 -8.41 -7.05 -2.83
CA TYR A 135 -9.14 -5.84 -3.21
C TYR A 135 -10.07 -5.29 -2.10
N PRO A 136 -9.62 -5.10 -0.86
CA PRO A 136 -10.44 -4.58 0.25
C PRO A 136 -11.24 -3.30 -0.07
N GLY A 137 -10.81 -2.46 -1.02
CA GLY A 137 -11.53 -1.23 -1.39
C GLY A 137 -12.93 -1.44 -1.98
N HIS A 138 -13.28 -2.65 -2.44
CA HIS A 138 -14.66 -2.97 -2.85
C HIS A 138 -15.63 -3.08 -1.66
N LEU A 139 -15.10 -3.12 -0.43
CA LEU A 139 -15.90 -3.24 0.77
C LEU A 139 -16.32 -1.87 1.27
N ARG A 140 -17.63 -1.71 1.47
CA ARG A 140 -18.20 -0.46 2.02
C ARG A 140 -17.66 -0.11 3.41
N VAL A 141 -17.19 -1.08 4.21
CA VAL A 141 -16.54 -0.79 5.49
C VAL A 141 -15.23 -0.01 5.29
N VAL A 142 -14.47 -0.32 4.24
CA VAL A 142 -13.23 0.40 3.89
C VAL A 142 -13.57 1.80 3.39
N THR A 143 -14.59 1.94 2.54
CA THR A 143 -15.10 3.26 2.12
C THR A 143 -15.49 4.12 3.32
N ARG A 144 -16.25 3.57 4.28
CA ARG A 144 -16.64 4.29 5.51
C ARG A 144 -15.44 4.70 6.36
N ASP A 145 -14.39 3.89 6.40
CA ASP A 145 -13.16 4.25 7.11
C ASP A 145 -12.42 5.40 6.41
N CYS A 146 -12.40 5.42 5.07
CA CYS A 146 -11.92 6.58 4.31
C CYS A 146 -12.74 7.83 4.63
N GLU A 147 -14.07 7.76 4.56
CA GLU A 147 -15.01 8.86 4.89
C GLU A 147 -14.78 9.42 6.29
N ARG A 148 -14.64 8.55 7.29
CA ARG A 148 -14.36 8.99 8.68
C ARG A 148 -12.99 9.63 8.83
N ASN A 149 -11.98 9.17 8.10
CA ASN A 149 -10.64 9.75 8.16
C ASN A 149 -10.63 11.13 7.47
N PHE A 150 -11.31 11.25 6.33
CA PHE A 150 -11.51 12.52 5.65
C PHE A 150 -12.29 13.51 6.52
N ALA A 151 -13.39 13.07 7.17
CA ALA A 151 -14.14 13.89 8.11
C ALA A 151 -13.27 14.47 9.23
N LYS A 152 -12.39 13.65 9.84
CA LYS A 152 -11.44 14.12 10.87
C LYS A 152 -10.46 15.15 10.32
N MET A 153 -10.04 14.99 9.08
CA MET A 153 -9.13 15.92 8.41
C MET A 153 -9.83 17.25 8.15
N CYS A 154 -11.04 17.24 7.58
CA CYS A 154 -11.86 18.44 7.40
C CYS A 154 -12.13 19.16 8.73
N LYS A 155 -12.50 18.42 9.79
CA LYS A 155 -12.71 19.00 11.14
C LYS A 155 -11.47 19.74 11.63
N ARG A 156 -10.27 19.18 11.44
CA ARG A 156 -9.00 19.82 11.81
C ARG A 156 -8.69 21.05 10.97
N TRP A 157 -8.92 21.00 9.66
CA TRP A 157 -8.69 22.13 8.77
C TRP A 157 -9.60 23.31 9.07
N LEU A 158 -10.88 23.06 9.34
CA LEU A 158 -11.82 24.08 9.76
C LEU A 158 -11.47 24.66 11.14
N ALA A 159 -11.07 23.82 12.09
CA ALA A 159 -10.62 24.27 13.41
C ALA A 159 -9.36 25.15 13.31
N LEU A 160 -8.36 24.71 12.54
CA LEU A 160 -7.15 25.49 12.25
C LEU A 160 -7.50 26.84 11.63
N THR A 161 -8.38 26.85 10.61
CA THR A 161 -8.81 28.09 9.96
C THR A 161 -9.49 29.03 10.94
N ALA A 162 -10.39 28.52 11.80
CA ALA A 162 -11.06 29.32 12.82
C ALA A 162 -10.08 29.91 13.85
N GLU A 163 -9.12 29.11 14.33
CA GLU A 163 -8.08 29.53 15.28
C GLU A 163 -7.18 30.62 14.68
N THR A 164 -6.65 30.41 13.48
CA THR A 164 -5.81 31.40 12.79
C THR A 164 -6.59 32.68 12.47
N THR A 165 -7.89 32.57 12.16
CA THR A 165 -8.73 33.76 11.93
C THR A 165 -8.99 34.52 13.23
N GLU A 166 -9.27 33.85 14.35
CA GLU A 166 -9.44 34.50 15.65
C GLU A 166 -8.17 35.23 16.10
N GLU A 167 -6.99 34.63 15.88
CA GLU A 167 -5.71 35.26 16.19
C GLU A 167 -5.50 36.53 15.36
N LEU A 168 -5.81 36.48 14.06
CA LEU A 168 -5.78 37.64 13.18
C LEU A 168 -6.75 38.72 13.64
N LEU A 169 -8.02 38.38 13.90
CA LEU A 169 -9.03 39.34 14.34
C LEU A 169 -8.66 39.98 15.69
N SER A 170 -8.12 39.19 16.62
CA SER A 170 -7.62 39.68 17.90
C SER A 170 -6.47 40.67 17.72
N MET A 171 -5.57 40.44 16.76
CA MET A 171 -4.47 41.36 16.45
C MET A 171 -5.00 42.68 15.87
N LEU A 172 -6.00 42.61 14.99
CA LEU A 172 -6.58 43.80 14.35
C LEU A 172 -7.39 44.67 15.31
N GLU A 173 -7.97 44.11 16.37
CA GLU A 173 -8.73 44.87 17.38
C GLU A 173 -7.87 45.60 18.42
N THR A 174 -6.57 45.29 18.51
CA THR A 174 -5.68 45.89 19.51
C THR A 174 -5.67 47.42 19.44
N THR A 175 -5.65 48.08 20.61
CA THR A 175 -5.57 49.56 20.72
C THR A 175 -4.15 50.10 20.53
N GLU A 176 -3.15 49.23 20.44
CA GLU A 176 -1.75 49.62 20.48
C GLU A 176 -1.26 50.03 19.08
N THR A 177 -0.23 50.86 19.03
CA THR A 177 0.26 51.44 17.78
C THR A 177 0.92 50.41 16.86
N TRP A 178 0.72 50.54 15.55
CA TRP A 178 1.37 49.70 14.53
C TRP A 178 2.86 50.02 14.38
N ASP A 179 3.69 49.40 15.23
CA ASP A 179 5.14 49.44 15.14
C ASP A 179 5.69 48.38 14.16
N GLN A 180 7.00 48.41 13.91
CA GLN A 180 7.67 47.50 12.97
C GLN A 180 7.53 46.01 13.37
N PRO A 181 7.79 45.60 14.63
CA PRO A 181 7.62 44.20 15.05
C PRO A 181 6.19 43.68 14.92
N ARG A 182 5.18 44.53 15.17
CA ARG A 182 3.77 44.13 15.01
C ARG A 182 3.37 43.97 13.56
N ILE A 183 3.87 44.82 12.67
CA ILE A 183 3.65 44.66 11.23
C ILE A 183 4.27 43.35 10.74
N GLU A 184 5.46 42.98 11.23
CA GLU A 184 6.08 41.69 10.91
C GLU A 184 5.24 40.50 11.42
N SER A 185 4.70 40.62 12.64
CA SER A 185 3.79 39.62 13.21
C SER A 185 2.49 39.50 12.43
N LEU A 186 1.89 40.63 12.04
CA LEU A 186 0.69 40.69 11.20
C LEU A 186 0.92 40.05 9.84
N VAL A 187 2.06 40.32 9.19
CA VAL A 187 2.41 39.70 7.91
C VAL A 187 2.51 38.18 8.04
N THR A 188 3.10 37.70 9.14
CA THR A 188 3.22 36.26 9.41
C THR A 188 1.84 35.61 9.55
N ILE A 189 1.00 36.12 10.46
CA ILE A 189 -0.35 35.58 10.71
C ILE A 189 -1.22 35.71 9.45
N ARG A 190 -1.14 36.84 8.73
CA ARG A 190 -1.85 37.03 7.46
C ARG A 190 -1.47 35.97 6.43
N ASN A 191 -0.19 35.62 6.32
CA ASN A 191 0.25 34.61 5.36
C ASN A 191 -0.32 33.22 5.72
N GLU A 192 -0.36 32.88 7.01
CA GLU A 192 -0.99 31.64 7.49
C GLU A 192 -2.51 31.64 7.26
N TYR A 193 -3.17 32.75 7.60
CA TYR A 193 -4.60 32.98 7.34
C TYR A 193 -4.93 32.85 5.86
N ARG A 194 -4.19 33.55 4.99
CA ARG A 194 -4.38 33.51 3.53
C ARG A 194 -4.17 32.11 2.97
N SER A 195 -3.22 31.36 3.51
CA SER A 195 -3.03 29.95 3.17
C SER A 195 -4.25 29.12 3.54
N CYS A 196 -4.86 29.33 4.71
CA CYS A 196 -6.09 28.66 5.12
C CYS A 196 -7.27 29.04 4.21
N VAL A 197 -7.47 30.33 3.93
CA VAL A 197 -8.53 30.81 3.03
C VAL A 197 -8.40 30.16 1.64
N THR A 198 -7.20 30.16 1.07
CA THR A 198 -6.95 29.68 -0.31
C THR A 198 -7.00 28.16 -0.39
N ASN A 199 -6.30 27.44 0.50
CA ASN A 199 -6.09 26.00 0.37
C ASN A 199 -7.17 25.15 1.05
N ILE A 200 -7.90 25.73 2.01
CA ILE A 200 -8.96 25.05 2.77
C ILE A 200 -10.33 25.61 2.39
N MET A 201 -10.61 26.89 2.69
CA MET A 201 -11.98 27.42 2.62
C MET A 201 -12.48 27.55 1.19
N THR A 202 -11.65 28.08 0.29
CA THR A 202 -11.99 28.23 -1.14
C THR A 202 -12.24 26.86 -1.77
N ILE A 203 -11.36 25.89 -1.50
CA ILE A 203 -11.51 24.53 -2.03
C ILE A 203 -12.74 23.84 -1.44
N LEU A 204 -12.96 23.90 -0.12
CA LEU A 204 -14.11 23.32 0.53
C LEU A 204 -15.42 23.94 0.04
N GLY A 205 -15.47 25.27 -0.09
CA GLY A 205 -16.61 25.99 -0.63
C GLY A 205 -16.95 25.51 -2.03
N ARG A 206 -15.96 25.51 -2.94
CA ARG A 206 -16.16 25.00 -4.30
C ARG A 206 -16.55 23.52 -4.34
N SER A 207 -16.01 22.70 -3.44
CA SER A 207 -16.33 21.28 -3.36
C SER A 207 -17.77 21.05 -2.93
N LEU A 208 -18.25 21.80 -1.92
CA LEU A 208 -19.63 21.73 -1.47
C LEU A 208 -20.59 22.19 -2.56
N GLU A 209 -20.24 23.22 -3.33
CA GLU A 209 -21.03 23.68 -4.48
C GLU A 209 -21.12 22.62 -5.57
N LEU A 210 -20.01 21.95 -5.91
CA LEU A 210 -20.03 20.86 -6.89
C LEU A 210 -20.93 19.69 -6.43
N VAL A 211 -20.96 19.40 -5.13
CA VAL A 211 -21.85 18.35 -4.58
C VAL A 211 -23.33 18.81 -4.57
N ASP A 212 -23.56 20.10 -4.38
CA ASP A 212 -24.88 20.75 -4.45
C ASP A 212 -25.44 20.70 -5.87
N GLU A 213 -24.61 21.02 -6.88
CA GLU A 213 -24.93 20.92 -8.31
C GLU A 213 -25.33 19.48 -8.72
N ASP A 214 -24.73 18.47 -8.08
CA ASP A 214 -25.06 17.06 -8.28
C ASP A 214 -26.35 16.61 -7.53
N GLU A 215 -27.02 17.52 -6.79
CA GLU A 215 -28.20 17.26 -5.94
C GLU A 215 -28.00 16.17 -4.88
N THR A 216 -26.75 15.99 -4.42
CA THR A 216 -26.40 14.96 -3.40
C THR A 216 -25.99 15.53 -2.05
N LEU A 217 -26.05 16.86 -1.88
CA LEU A 217 -25.69 17.53 -0.65
C LEU A 217 -26.75 17.27 0.44
N THR A 218 -26.30 16.98 1.66
CA THR A 218 -27.20 16.76 2.80
C THR A 218 -27.69 18.10 3.38
N ALA A 219 -28.75 18.08 4.19
CA ALA A 219 -29.21 19.26 4.93
C ALA A 219 -28.08 19.90 5.77
N ASP A 220 -27.32 19.06 6.48
CA ASP A 220 -26.11 19.45 7.20
C ASP A 220 -25.05 20.05 6.26
N GLY A 221 -24.92 19.52 5.04
CA GLY A 221 -24.02 20.02 4.01
C GLY A 221 -24.39 21.42 3.53
N HIS A 222 -25.67 21.71 3.31
CA HIS A 222 -26.14 23.06 2.97
C HIS A 222 -25.86 24.07 4.09
N LEU A 223 -25.99 23.64 5.35
CA LEU A 223 -25.63 24.47 6.50
C LEU A 223 -24.13 24.76 6.51
N VAL A 224 -23.27 23.77 6.31
CA VAL A 224 -21.82 23.99 6.22
C VAL A 224 -21.49 24.92 5.05
N LEU A 225 -22.10 24.71 3.88
CA LEU A 225 -21.89 25.55 2.70
C LEU A 225 -22.26 27.01 2.96
N SER A 226 -23.38 27.28 3.63
CA SER A 226 -23.78 28.65 3.96
C SER A 226 -22.78 29.34 4.90
N ARG A 227 -22.22 28.60 5.88
CA ARG A 227 -21.18 29.13 6.77
C ARG A 227 -19.86 29.38 6.06
N VAL A 228 -19.46 28.49 5.16
CA VAL A 228 -18.24 28.66 4.35
C VAL A 228 -18.37 29.87 3.42
N ARG A 229 -19.53 30.07 2.77
CA ARG A 229 -19.79 31.26 1.94
C ARG A 229 -19.73 32.56 2.73
N ALA A 230 -20.39 32.60 3.89
CA ALA A 230 -20.34 33.76 4.78
C ALA A 230 -18.89 34.07 5.21
N PHE A 231 -18.12 33.04 5.58
CA PHE A 231 -16.70 33.22 5.94
C PHE A 231 -15.87 33.78 4.79
N LEU A 232 -16.03 33.25 3.57
CA LEU A 232 -15.29 33.72 2.39
C LEU A 232 -15.64 35.16 2.04
N HIS A 233 -16.92 35.55 2.18
CA HIS A 233 -17.35 36.92 1.97
C HIS A 233 -16.65 37.91 2.93
N TYR A 234 -16.65 37.62 4.23
CA TYR A 234 -15.94 38.45 5.22
C TYR A 234 -14.42 38.45 5.00
N ALA A 235 -13.85 37.33 4.53
CA ALA A 235 -12.44 37.25 4.19
C ALA A 235 -12.05 38.18 3.03
N GLU A 236 -12.89 38.24 1.99
CA GLU A 236 -12.72 39.16 0.86
C GLU A 236 -12.82 40.63 1.29
N ASP A 237 -13.79 40.97 2.15
CA ASP A 237 -14.00 42.34 2.63
C ASP A 237 -12.86 42.83 3.54
N LEU A 238 -12.19 41.95 4.29
CA LEU A 238 -11.13 42.30 5.23
C LEU A 238 -9.77 42.55 4.54
N GLU A 239 -9.50 41.88 3.43
CA GLU A 239 -8.19 41.86 2.77
C GLU A 239 -7.66 43.27 2.36
N PRO A 240 -8.47 44.20 1.80
CA PRO A 240 -8.00 45.54 1.46
C PRO A 240 -7.51 46.33 2.68
N SER A 241 -8.21 46.23 3.81
CA SER A 241 -7.84 46.95 5.04
C SER A 241 -6.54 46.42 5.64
N MET A 242 -6.29 45.11 5.54
CA MET A 242 -5.01 44.50 5.95
C MET A 242 -3.84 44.96 5.08
N LEU A 243 -4.04 45.08 3.77
CA LEU A 243 -3.01 45.58 2.85
C LEU A 243 -2.64 47.05 3.12
N GLN A 244 -3.61 47.88 3.50
CA GLN A 244 -3.35 49.28 3.87
C GLN A 244 -2.41 49.39 5.07
N VAL A 245 -2.62 48.60 6.13
CA VAL A 245 -1.75 48.55 7.32
C VAL A 245 -0.31 48.18 6.93
N ILE A 246 -0.14 47.18 6.07
CA ILE A 246 1.18 46.69 5.64
C ILE A 246 1.91 47.74 4.78
N SER A 247 1.18 48.48 3.94
CA SER A 247 1.77 49.43 2.98
C SER A 247 2.27 50.75 3.58
N ARG A 248 1.96 51.07 4.85
CA ARG A 248 2.36 52.31 5.56
C ARG A 248 2.08 53.62 4.81
N ILE A 249 1.04 53.68 3.97
CA ILE A 249 0.65 54.92 3.31
C ILE A 249 -0.26 55.73 4.27
N GLY A 250 0.35 56.61 5.07
CA GLY A 250 -0.30 57.80 5.64
C GLY A 250 -1.01 57.66 6.99
N THR A 251 -1.93 56.73 7.18
CA THR A 251 -2.58 56.46 8.49
C THR A 251 -3.15 55.05 8.48
N ALA A 252 -2.62 54.13 9.29
CA ALA A 252 -3.21 52.80 9.41
C ALA A 252 -4.71 52.92 9.78
N PRO A 253 -5.62 52.16 9.15
CA PRO A 253 -7.04 52.26 9.45
C PRO A 253 -7.27 51.95 10.93
N SER A 254 -8.10 52.78 11.58
CA SER A 254 -8.58 52.47 12.91
C SER A 254 -9.64 51.38 12.79
N PHE A 255 -9.25 50.15 13.10
CA PHE A 255 -10.17 49.01 13.22
C PHE A 255 -11.19 49.17 14.36
N GLN A 256 -11.04 50.22 15.18
CA GLN A 256 -11.98 50.57 16.25
C GLN A 256 -13.09 51.52 15.79
N SER A 257 -12.96 52.12 14.61
CA SER A 257 -14.01 52.96 14.02
C SER A 257 -14.90 52.17 13.06
N PRO A 258 -16.21 52.46 13.01
CA PRO A 258 -17.07 51.99 11.93
C PRO A 258 -16.53 52.47 10.57
N PRO A 259 -16.55 51.65 9.50
CA PRO A 259 -17.22 50.34 9.40
C PRO A 259 -16.38 49.14 9.88
N HIS A 260 -15.08 49.31 10.14
CA HIS A 260 -14.17 48.21 10.45
C HIS A 260 -14.50 47.49 11.76
N ALA A 261 -14.88 48.23 12.81
CA ALA A 261 -15.26 47.63 14.09
C ALA A 261 -16.49 46.71 13.97
N THR A 262 -17.45 47.09 13.12
CA THR A 262 -18.63 46.28 12.81
C THR A 262 -18.23 45.03 12.04
N LEU A 263 -17.41 45.19 10.98
CA LEU A 263 -16.90 44.07 10.18
C LEU A 263 -16.16 43.03 11.04
N LEU A 264 -15.27 43.45 11.95
CA LEU A 264 -14.54 42.53 12.82
C LEU A 264 -15.47 41.79 13.79
N THR A 265 -16.47 42.48 14.36
CA THR A 265 -17.45 41.87 15.26
C THR A 265 -18.33 40.85 14.54
N GLU A 266 -18.79 41.19 13.34
CA GLU A 266 -19.58 40.31 12.48
C GLU A 266 -18.75 39.11 12.01
N PHE A 267 -17.48 39.32 11.62
CA PHE A 267 -16.61 38.23 11.21
C PHE A 267 -16.30 37.29 12.38
N LYS A 268 -16.07 37.80 13.60
CA LYS A 268 -15.98 36.95 14.81
C LYS A 268 -17.22 36.09 15.02
N THR A 269 -18.41 36.67 14.84
CA THR A 269 -19.68 35.92 14.93
C THR A 269 -19.73 34.84 13.86
N CYS A 270 -19.30 35.15 12.63
CA CYS A 270 -19.20 34.17 11.56
C CYS A 270 -18.20 33.04 11.87
N VAL A 271 -17.05 33.34 12.51
CA VAL A 271 -16.08 32.31 12.91
C VAL A 271 -16.64 31.42 14.01
N HIS A 272 -17.38 31.97 14.97
CA HIS A 272 -18.09 31.19 15.98
C HIS A 272 -19.14 30.25 15.33
N ASP A 273 -19.90 30.76 14.36
CA ASP A 273 -20.86 29.95 13.61
C ASP A 273 -20.14 28.85 12.79
N LEU A 274 -18.99 29.14 12.19
CA LEU A 274 -18.17 28.16 11.50
C LEU A 274 -17.71 27.05 12.46
N ARG A 275 -17.27 27.39 13.68
CA ARG A 275 -16.90 26.41 14.71
C ARG A 275 -18.07 25.48 15.06
N SER A 276 -19.28 26.03 15.19
CA SER A 276 -20.47 25.21 15.44
C SER A 276 -20.74 24.23 14.29
N ALA A 277 -20.41 24.62 13.05
CA ALA A 277 -20.62 23.80 11.87
C ALA A 277 -19.60 22.64 11.70
N ILE A 278 -18.47 22.68 12.42
CA ILE A 278 -17.43 21.65 12.36
C ILE A 278 -18.00 20.26 12.69
N GLU A 279 -18.94 20.17 13.64
CA GLU A 279 -19.47 18.88 14.06
C GLU A 279 -20.22 18.14 12.95
N TYR A 280 -20.88 18.86 12.06
CA TYR A 280 -21.63 18.32 10.91
C TYR A 280 -20.73 17.64 9.86
N MET A 281 -19.42 17.93 9.86
CA MET A 281 -18.51 17.32 8.89
C MET A 281 -18.39 15.81 9.02
N GLY A 282 -18.68 15.24 10.19
CA GLY A 282 -18.52 13.81 10.45
C GLY A 282 -19.45 13.29 11.52
N GLU A 283 -19.24 12.03 11.93
CA GLU A 283 -20.02 11.46 13.01
C GLU A 283 -19.82 12.25 14.33
N PRO A 284 -20.84 12.34 15.20
CA PRO A 284 -20.74 13.02 16.49
C PRO A 284 -19.62 12.43 17.35
N SER A 285 -18.97 13.28 18.16
CA SER A 285 -17.90 12.88 19.09
C SER A 285 -18.34 11.84 20.14
N THR A 286 -19.64 11.74 20.40
CA THR A 286 -20.25 10.72 21.28
C THR A 286 -20.27 9.31 20.66
N THR A 287 -19.88 9.17 19.39
CA THR A 287 -19.82 7.87 18.70
C THR A 287 -18.76 6.98 19.37
N PRO A 288 -19.13 5.79 19.90
CA PRO A 288 -18.21 4.98 20.68
C PRO A 288 -17.04 4.45 19.84
N PRO A 289 -15.82 4.31 20.41
CA PRO A 289 -14.65 3.81 19.70
C PRO A 289 -14.86 2.38 19.21
N ARG A 290 -14.54 2.11 17.95
CA ARG A 290 -14.87 0.85 17.27
C ARG A 290 -13.69 -0.11 17.30
N THR A 291 -13.69 -1.04 18.26
CA THR A 291 -12.72 -2.14 18.34
C THR A 291 -13.45 -3.46 18.61
N GLY A 292 -12.96 -4.56 17.99
CA GLY A 292 -13.44 -5.92 18.24
C GLY A 292 -14.31 -6.54 17.14
N LEU A 293 -14.39 -7.88 17.15
CA LEU A 293 -15.03 -8.70 16.10
C LEU A 293 -16.54 -8.49 15.99
N LEU A 294 -17.25 -8.41 17.12
CA LEU A 294 -18.70 -8.18 17.14
C LEU A 294 -19.07 -6.83 16.52
N ARG A 295 -18.23 -5.81 16.72
CA ARG A 295 -18.44 -4.50 16.09
C ARG A 295 -18.07 -4.51 14.61
N LEU A 296 -17.07 -5.27 14.17
CA LEU A 296 -16.81 -5.47 12.73
C LEU A 296 -18.02 -6.12 12.03
N ILE A 297 -18.65 -7.12 12.64
CA ILE A 297 -19.86 -7.76 12.10
C ILE A 297 -21.02 -6.75 12.05
N SER A 298 -21.19 -5.97 13.12
CA SER A 298 -22.19 -4.89 13.16
C SER A 298 -21.92 -3.85 12.07
N GLU A 299 -20.67 -3.44 11.85
CA GLU A 299 -20.29 -2.50 10.79
C GLU A 299 -20.52 -3.07 9.40
N LEU A 300 -20.20 -4.34 9.16
CA LEU A 300 -20.51 -5.01 7.90
C LEU A 300 -22.03 -4.99 7.63
N TRP A 301 -22.84 -5.23 8.66
CA TRP A 301 -24.30 -5.15 8.54
C TRP A 301 -24.79 -3.71 8.31
N GLN A 302 -24.30 -2.74 9.08
CA GLN A 302 -24.64 -1.31 8.94
C GLN A 302 -24.17 -0.72 7.61
N SER A 303 -23.07 -1.23 7.03
CA SER A 303 -22.53 -0.78 5.75
C SER A 303 -23.49 -1.01 4.56
N ARG A 304 -24.60 -1.71 4.77
CA ARG A 304 -25.71 -1.80 3.81
C ARG A 304 -26.33 -0.43 3.51
N HIS A 305 -26.22 0.52 4.42
CA HIS A 305 -26.68 1.90 4.23
C HIS A 305 -25.50 2.89 4.12
N PRO A 306 -25.60 3.92 3.25
CA PRO A 306 -24.60 4.98 3.17
C PRO A 306 -24.42 5.70 4.51
N LEU A 307 -23.21 6.19 4.78
CA LEU A 307 -22.95 7.03 5.94
C LEU A 307 -23.50 8.44 5.65
N GLN A 308 -24.37 8.94 6.51
CA GLN A 308 -24.95 10.29 6.39
C GLN A 308 -24.05 11.30 7.09
N ILE A 309 -22.94 11.66 6.44
CA ILE A 309 -22.04 12.73 6.88
C ILE A 309 -21.71 13.64 5.70
N VAL A 310 -21.35 14.89 5.97
CA VAL A 310 -20.96 15.85 4.92
C VAL A 310 -19.65 15.43 4.25
N ALA A 311 -18.65 15.01 5.03
CA ALA A 311 -17.36 14.55 4.51
C ALA A 311 -17.41 13.09 4.01
N ASN A 312 -18.23 12.85 2.99
CA ASN A 312 -18.39 11.55 2.33
C ASN A 312 -17.57 11.44 1.03
N LEU A 313 -17.69 10.31 0.34
CA LEU A 313 -16.96 10.05 -0.91
C LEU A 313 -17.31 11.05 -2.03
N SER A 314 -18.53 11.58 -2.08
CA SER A 314 -18.92 12.62 -3.06
C SER A 314 -18.17 13.92 -2.80
N LEU A 315 -18.04 14.35 -1.54
CA LEU A 315 -17.25 15.53 -1.20
C LEU A 315 -15.76 15.32 -1.49
N MET A 316 -15.20 14.13 -1.27
CA MET A 316 -13.82 13.84 -1.66
C MET A 316 -13.59 13.94 -3.17
N ARG A 317 -14.53 13.43 -3.98
CA ARG A 317 -14.49 13.56 -5.44
C ARG A 317 -14.52 15.03 -5.86
N ALA A 318 -15.39 15.81 -5.24
CA ALA A 318 -15.53 17.23 -5.50
C ALA A 318 -14.29 18.02 -5.04
N ASP A 319 -13.67 17.65 -3.91
CA ASP A 319 -12.39 18.22 -3.44
C ASP A 319 -11.28 17.98 -4.47
N LEU A 320 -11.17 16.75 -4.98
CA LEU A 320 -10.21 16.44 -6.03
C LEU A 320 -10.46 17.29 -7.30
N ALA A 321 -11.72 17.45 -7.71
CA ALA A 321 -12.08 18.28 -8.85
C ALA A 321 -11.77 19.77 -8.62
N ALA A 322 -12.16 20.33 -7.47
CA ALA A 322 -11.93 21.73 -7.12
C ALA A 322 -10.44 22.05 -7.01
N ARG A 323 -9.65 21.16 -6.39
CA ARG A 323 -8.22 21.38 -6.11
C ARG A 323 -7.35 21.31 -7.36
N PHE A 324 -7.70 20.46 -8.32
CA PHE A 324 -6.88 20.18 -9.50
C PHE A 324 -7.58 20.54 -10.81
N ASN A 325 -8.62 21.38 -10.77
CA ASN A 325 -9.45 21.73 -11.93
C ASN A 325 -9.96 20.48 -12.69
N GLY A 326 -10.28 19.43 -11.94
CA GLY A 326 -10.61 18.11 -12.46
C GLY A 326 -12.01 18.03 -13.07
N ARG A 327 -12.17 17.14 -14.05
CA ARG A 327 -13.45 16.82 -14.68
C ARG A 327 -13.72 15.33 -14.62
N GLN A 328 -14.87 14.96 -14.06
CA GLN A 328 -15.32 13.56 -14.04
C GLN A 328 -15.60 13.09 -15.48
N VAL A 329 -15.20 11.86 -15.77
CA VAL A 329 -15.40 11.21 -17.07
C VAL A 329 -15.90 9.79 -16.85
N TRP A 330 -16.93 9.41 -17.59
CA TRP A 330 -17.40 8.02 -17.64
C TRP A 330 -16.83 7.33 -18.86
N VAL A 331 -16.09 6.26 -18.65
CA VAL A 331 -15.52 5.44 -19.73
C VAL A 331 -16.28 4.12 -19.81
N VAL A 332 -16.62 3.70 -21.02
CA VAL A 332 -17.33 2.43 -21.25
C VAL A 332 -16.32 1.37 -21.66
N ALA A 333 -16.24 0.31 -20.86
CA ALA A 333 -15.43 -0.87 -21.17
C ALA A 333 -16.09 -1.73 -22.26
N PRO A 334 -15.35 -2.62 -22.95
CA PRO A 334 -15.90 -3.47 -24.00
C PRO A 334 -17.10 -4.33 -23.59
N ASP A 335 -17.21 -4.69 -22.30
CA ASP A 335 -18.32 -5.46 -21.74
C ASP A 335 -19.50 -4.58 -21.28
N GLY A 336 -19.50 -3.30 -21.64
CA GLY A 336 -20.53 -2.33 -21.26
C GLY A 336 -20.40 -1.80 -19.84
N HIS A 337 -19.36 -2.20 -19.08
CA HIS A 337 -19.12 -1.65 -17.75
C HIS A 337 -18.80 -0.15 -17.83
N ARG A 338 -19.36 0.62 -16.90
CA ARG A 338 -19.09 2.05 -16.76
C ARG A 338 -18.04 2.29 -15.70
N ILE A 339 -16.87 2.71 -16.14
CA ILE A 339 -15.72 3.09 -15.33
C ILE A 339 -15.87 4.56 -14.93
N ASP A 340 -15.86 4.82 -13.63
CA ASP A 340 -15.81 6.15 -13.05
C ASP A 340 -14.36 6.63 -12.98
N ALA A 341 -14.08 7.73 -13.67
CA ALA A 341 -12.74 8.30 -13.79
C ALA A 341 -12.76 9.82 -13.60
N MET A 342 -11.59 10.38 -13.33
CA MET A 342 -11.35 11.81 -13.23
C MET A 342 -10.16 12.18 -14.11
N PHE A 343 -10.35 13.19 -14.96
CA PHE A 343 -9.28 13.83 -15.72
C PHE A 343 -8.86 15.10 -15.01
N LEU A 344 -7.58 15.20 -14.67
CA LEU A 344 -6.97 16.30 -13.92
C LEU A 344 -5.96 16.97 -14.86
N PRO A 345 -6.20 18.20 -15.33
CA PRO A 345 -5.24 18.88 -16.19
C PRO A 345 -3.94 19.20 -15.45
N GLY A 346 -2.84 19.30 -16.20
CA GLY A 346 -1.62 19.95 -15.71
C GLY A 346 -1.92 21.37 -15.23
N HIS A 347 -1.13 21.87 -14.26
CA HIS A 347 -1.32 23.20 -13.71
C HIS A 347 -1.25 24.26 -14.82
N GLY A 348 -2.22 25.19 -14.82
CA GLY A 348 -2.36 26.20 -15.88
C GLY A 348 -2.99 25.70 -17.18
N MET A 349 -3.33 24.41 -17.31
CA MET A 349 -3.95 23.85 -18.52
C MET A 349 -5.47 23.77 -18.40
N SER A 350 -6.16 23.82 -19.55
CA SER A 350 -7.62 23.64 -19.63
C SER A 350 -8.04 22.20 -19.31
N ASN A 351 -9.22 22.03 -18.70
CA ASN A 351 -9.85 20.72 -18.48
C ASN A 351 -10.78 20.29 -19.64
N GLU A 352 -10.85 21.09 -20.69
CA GLU A 352 -11.60 20.81 -21.91
C GLU A 352 -11.00 19.67 -22.74
N SER A 353 -11.76 19.17 -23.70
CA SER A 353 -11.31 18.11 -24.62
C SER A 353 -10.20 18.55 -25.57
N THR A 354 -9.98 19.86 -25.71
CA THR A 354 -8.87 20.44 -26.50
C THR A 354 -7.51 20.23 -25.83
N ASN A 355 -7.48 19.95 -24.52
CA ASN A 355 -6.24 19.60 -23.83
C ASN A 355 -5.83 18.16 -24.17
N THR A 356 -4.91 18.05 -25.14
CA THR A 356 -4.30 16.81 -25.58
C THR A 356 -2.85 16.63 -25.10
N GLY A 357 -2.48 17.35 -24.02
CA GLY A 357 -1.13 17.34 -23.45
C GLY A 357 -0.70 15.97 -22.91
N ARG A 358 0.59 15.87 -22.52
CA ARG A 358 1.16 14.66 -21.90
C ARG A 358 0.27 14.20 -20.75
N THR A 359 -0.12 12.93 -20.76
CA THR A 359 -1.06 12.40 -19.76
C THR A 359 -0.53 11.11 -19.16
N VAL A 360 -0.60 11.01 -17.85
CA VAL A 360 -0.30 9.79 -17.09
C VAL A 360 -1.62 9.17 -16.61
N VAL A 361 -1.81 7.87 -16.87
CA VAL A 361 -2.88 7.08 -16.26
C VAL A 361 -2.35 6.47 -14.97
N LEU A 362 -2.93 6.86 -13.82
CA LEU A 362 -2.62 6.24 -12.54
C LEU A 362 -3.52 5.01 -12.33
N CYS A 363 -2.88 3.85 -12.25
CA CYS A 363 -3.52 2.61 -11.82
C CYS A 363 -3.39 2.51 -10.30
N ASN A 364 -4.52 2.66 -9.60
CA ASN A 364 -4.55 2.83 -8.15
C ASN A 364 -3.93 1.64 -7.38
N PRO A 365 -3.34 1.90 -6.20
CA PRO A 365 -2.88 0.87 -5.28
C PRO A 365 -4.04 0.16 -4.58
N ASN A 366 -3.72 -0.78 -3.68
CA ASN A 366 -4.73 -1.47 -2.91
C ASN A 366 -5.48 -0.48 -1.99
N CYS A 367 -6.79 -0.69 -1.78
CA CYS A 367 -7.71 0.30 -1.18
C CYS A 367 -7.74 1.68 -1.87
N GLY A 368 -7.13 1.85 -3.06
CA GLY A 368 -7.05 3.13 -3.74
C GLY A 368 -8.37 3.50 -4.41
N LEU A 369 -9.24 4.18 -3.67
CA LEU A 369 -10.35 4.95 -4.23
C LEU A 369 -9.75 6.21 -4.86
N TYR A 370 -10.04 6.48 -6.14
CA TYR A 370 -9.41 7.65 -6.79
C TYR A 370 -9.80 8.96 -6.09
N GLU A 371 -10.98 9.01 -5.46
CA GLU A 371 -11.47 10.16 -4.70
C GLU A 371 -10.54 10.51 -3.53
N PHE A 372 -9.84 9.52 -2.96
CA PHE A 372 -8.96 9.70 -1.81
C PHE A 372 -7.46 9.66 -2.20
N HIS A 373 -7.14 9.46 -3.48
CA HIS A 373 -5.78 9.18 -3.94
C HIS A 373 -4.79 10.30 -3.58
N HIS A 374 -5.17 11.57 -3.76
CA HIS A 374 -4.27 12.70 -3.48
C HIS A 374 -3.97 12.92 -1.99
N PHE A 375 -4.74 12.27 -1.09
CA PHE A 375 -4.45 12.25 0.35
C PHE A 375 -3.56 11.06 0.75
N GLN A 376 -3.46 10.04 -0.11
CA GLN A 376 -2.65 8.85 0.13
C GLN A 376 -1.27 8.96 -0.48
N SER A 377 -1.16 9.66 -1.63
CA SER A 377 0.06 9.75 -2.41
C SER A 377 0.18 11.12 -3.09
N ASP A 378 1.41 11.60 -3.18
CA ASP A 378 1.78 12.84 -3.87
C ASP A 378 1.76 12.73 -5.40
N TRP A 379 1.37 11.59 -6.00
CA TRP A 379 1.48 11.42 -7.45
C TRP A 379 0.67 12.43 -8.27
N ILE A 380 -0.57 12.71 -7.85
CA ILE A 380 -1.41 13.70 -8.52
C ILE A 380 -0.73 15.08 -8.52
N PRO A 381 -0.43 15.69 -7.35
CA PRO A 381 0.25 16.99 -7.34
C PRO A 381 1.64 16.95 -7.99
N PHE A 382 2.37 15.84 -7.91
CA PHE A 382 3.67 15.68 -8.56
C PHE A 382 3.57 15.86 -10.09
N TYR A 383 2.64 15.17 -10.75
CA TYR A 383 2.48 15.27 -12.20
C TYR A 383 1.82 16.59 -12.61
N THR A 384 0.74 17.00 -11.94
CA THR A 384 0.01 18.20 -12.34
C THR A 384 0.85 19.46 -12.18
N SER A 385 1.67 19.59 -11.12
CA SER A 385 2.60 20.71 -10.96
C SER A 385 3.65 20.82 -12.07
N ARG A 386 3.88 19.75 -12.84
CA ARG A 386 4.83 19.68 -13.95
C ARG A 386 4.15 19.77 -15.32
N GLY A 387 2.93 20.29 -15.38
CA GLY A 387 2.18 20.43 -16.64
C GLY A 387 1.78 19.10 -17.28
N ILE A 388 1.74 18.01 -16.50
CA ILE A 388 1.30 16.69 -16.97
C ILE A 388 -0.13 16.46 -16.50
N ASN A 389 -1.00 16.11 -17.43
CA ASN A 389 -2.36 15.71 -17.10
C ASN A 389 -2.34 14.35 -16.39
N VAL A 390 -3.26 14.16 -15.46
CA VAL A 390 -3.43 12.90 -14.74
C VAL A 390 -4.82 12.36 -14.98
N CYS A 391 -4.91 11.09 -15.36
CA CYS A 391 -6.18 10.37 -15.39
C CYS A 391 -6.17 9.29 -14.31
N VAL A 392 -7.14 9.33 -13.40
CA VAL A 392 -7.32 8.34 -12.33
C VAL A 392 -8.70 7.70 -12.46
N PHE A 393 -8.84 6.44 -12.09
CA PHE A 393 -10.10 5.70 -12.24
C PHE A 393 -10.29 4.67 -11.14
N ASN A 394 -11.54 4.31 -10.86
CA ASN A 394 -11.87 3.28 -9.86
C ASN A 394 -11.95 1.89 -10.50
N TYR A 395 -11.40 0.88 -9.82
CA TYR A 395 -11.63 -0.52 -10.18
C TYR A 395 -13.09 -0.92 -9.93
N ARG A 396 -13.53 -2.04 -10.51
CA ARG A 396 -14.87 -2.57 -10.29
C ARG A 396 -15.14 -2.81 -8.80
N GLY A 397 -16.32 -2.43 -8.34
CA GLY A 397 -16.71 -2.49 -6.93
C GLY A 397 -16.19 -1.33 -6.08
N TYR A 398 -15.31 -0.47 -6.60
CA TYR A 398 -14.78 0.69 -5.89
C TYR A 398 -15.60 1.93 -6.24
N GLY A 399 -15.87 2.77 -5.24
CA GLY A 399 -16.62 4.02 -5.42
C GLY A 399 -17.94 3.82 -6.13
N ARG A 400 -18.12 4.47 -7.30
CA ARG A 400 -19.33 4.34 -8.13
C ARG A 400 -19.26 3.20 -9.17
N CYS A 401 -18.10 2.56 -9.33
CA CYS A 401 -17.95 1.41 -10.23
C CYS A 401 -18.63 0.18 -9.63
N ARG A 402 -19.59 -0.40 -10.35
CA ARG A 402 -20.31 -1.62 -9.94
C ARG A 402 -19.48 -2.89 -10.13
N GLY A 403 -19.99 -4.02 -9.66
CA GLY A 403 -19.38 -5.34 -9.89
C GLY A 403 -18.29 -5.69 -8.87
N TYR A 404 -17.43 -6.64 -9.24
CA TYR A 404 -16.33 -7.14 -8.40
C TYR A 404 -15.00 -7.03 -9.13
N PRO A 405 -13.92 -6.67 -8.42
CA PRO A 405 -12.60 -6.56 -9.01
C PRO A 405 -11.97 -7.92 -9.25
N SER A 406 -11.14 -8.02 -10.28
CA SER A 406 -10.24 -9.14 -10.52
C SER A 406 -9.10 -8.69 -11.44
N PRO A 407 -7.97 -9.41 -11.49
CA PRO A 407 -6.88 -9.05 -12.40
C PRO A 407 -7.32 -8.89 -13.85
N HIS A 408 -8.12 -9.82 -14.37
CA HIS A 408 -8.59 -9.79 -15.76
C HIS A 408 -9.47 -8.56 -16.07
N VAL A 409 -10.47 -8.29 -15.23
CA VAL A 409 -11.39 -7.15 -15.48
C VAL A 409 -10.69 -5.81 -15.27
N ASN A 410 -9.77 -5.70 -14.31
CA ASN A 410 -9.01 -4.48 -14.09
C ASN A 410 -8.06 -4.19 -15.28
N ASN A 411 -7.45 -5.23 -15.86
CA ASN A 411 -6.66 -5.11 -17.09
C ASN A 411 -7.51 -4.60 -18.26
N MET A 412 -8.70 -5.17 -18.44
CA MET A 412 -9.64 -4.72 -19.48
C MET A 412 -10.09 -3.27 -19.26
N ASP A 413 -10.37 -2.88 -18.02
CA ASP A 413 -10.76 -1.51 -17.69
C ASP A 413 -9.59 -0.54 -17.95
N GLY A 414 -8.35 -0.92 -17.62
CA GLY A 414 -7.15 -0.14 -17.96
C GLY A 414 -6.95 0.05 -19.47
N MET A 415 -7.21 -0.99 -20.27
CA MET A 415 -7.20 -0.90 -21.74
C MET A 415 -8.28 0.06 -22.26
N ALA A 416 -9.49 0.02 -21.67
CA ALA A 416 -10.58 0.92 -22.03
C ALA A 416 -10.24 2.39 -21.70
N MET A 417 -9.58 2.63 -20.57
CA MET A 417 -9.09 3.97 -20.21
C MET A 417 -8.09 4.51 -21.24
N VAL A 418 -7.09 3.72 -21.62
CA VAL A 418 -6.11 4.14 -22.64
C VAL A 418 -6.78 4.36 -24.00
N HIS A 419 -7.69 3.48 -24.40
CA HIS A 419 -8.45 3.65 -25.63
C HIS A 419 -9.25 4.97 -25.62
N HIS A 420 -9.95 5.28 -24.52
CA HIS A 420 -10.68 6.53 -24.37
C HIS A 420 -9.76 7.75 -24.49
N LEU A 421 -8.64 7.76 -23.75
CA LEU A 421 -7.71 8.89 -23.77
C LEU A 421 -7.06 9.08 -25.15
N ARG A 422 -6.70 8.00 -25.82
CA ARG A 422 -6.07 8.02 -27.14
C ARG A 422 -7.05 8.42 -28.24
N VAL A 423 -8.17 7.70 -28.34
CA VAL A 423 -9.08 7.76 -29.49
C VAL A 423 -10.14 8.83 -29.32
N VAL A 424 -10.72 8.95 -28.11
CA VAL A 424 -11.82 9.89 -27.86
C VAL A 424 -11.29 11.27 -27.52
N ARG A 425 -10.24 11.36 -26.68
CA ARG A 425 -9.63 12.65 -26.29
C ARG A 425 -8.46 13.09 -27.18
N GLY A 426 -7.93 12.23 -28.06
CA GLY A 426 -6.83 12.60 -28.96
C GLY A 426 -5.48 12.80 -28.27
N ILE A 427 -5.26 12.21 -27.09
CA ILE A 427 -4.00 12.37 -26.36
C ILE A 427 -2.89 11.57 -27.04
N ALA A 428 -1.86 12.28 -27.51
CA ALA A 428 -0.75 11.70 -28.27
C ALA A 428 0.36 11.09 -27.40
N ARG A 429 0.61 11.64 -26.22
CA ARG A 429 1.67 11.15 -25.32
C ARG A 429 1.03 10.57 -24.07
N LEU A 430 1.07 9.23 -23.95
CA LEU A 430 0.53 8.50 -22.80
C LEU A 430 1.60 7.73 -22.03
N ALA A 431 1.55 7.86 -20.71
CA ALA A 431 2.26 7.00 -19.78
C ALA A 431 1.27 6.30 -18.86
N VAL A 432 1.69 5.15 -18.32
CA VAL A 432 0.93 4.42 -17.31
C VAL A 432 1.80 4.25 -16.08
N HIS A 433 1.23 4.52 -14.92
CA HIS A 433 1.91 4.41 -13.64
C HIS A 433 1.04 3.56 -12.72
N GLY A 434 1.58 2.41 -12.29
CA GLY A 434 0.91 1.53 -11.35
C GLY A 434 1.65 1.45 -10.02
N GLU A 435 0.94 1.74 -8.93
CA GLU A 435 1.44 1.58 -7.57
C GLU A 435 0.93 0.26 -6.98
N SER A 436 1.80 -0.54 -6.35
CA SER A 436 1.39 -1.79 -5.67
C SER A 436 0.59 -2.71 -6.60
N ILE A 437 -0.66 -3.08 -6.25
CA ILE A 437 -1.54 -3.88 -7.12
C ILE A 437 -1.89 -3.19 -8.45
N GLY A 438 -1.80 -1.86 -8.54
CA GLY A 438 -1.97 -1.11 -9.78
C GLY A 438 -0.88 -1.41 -10.81
N GLY A 439 0.31 -1.86 -10.38
CA GLY A 439 1.37 -2.32 -11.29
C GLY A 439 0.96 -3.52 -12.15
N LEU A 440 0.02 -4.35 -11.67
CA LEU A 440 -0.58 -5.42 -12.46
C LEU A 440 -1.31 -4.90 -13.70
N VAL A 441 -2.08 -3.81 -13.52
CA VAL A 441 -2.82 -3.18 -14.62
C VAL A 441 -1.86 -2.39 -15.50
N ALA A 442 -0.96 -1.61 -14.91
CA ALA A 442 -0.03 -0.78 -15.67
C ALA A 442 0.90 -1.60 -16.56
N THR A 443 1.49 -2.70 -16.06
CA THR A 443 2.34 -3.59 -16.88
C THR A 443 1.56 -4.23 -18.02
N TYR A 444 0.33 -4.71 -17.76
CA TYR A 444 -0.51 -5.28 -18.80
C TYR A 444 -0.87 -4.25 -19.88
N VAL A 445 -1.25 -3.04 -19.48
CA VAL A 445 -1.59 -1.96 -20.42
C VAL A 445 -0.37 -1.52 -21.21
N ALA A 446 0.81 -1.39 -20.58
CA ALA A 446 2.05 -1.05 -21.28
C ALA A 446 2.43 -2.07 -22.36
N LYS A 447 2.18 -3.36 -22.12
CA LYS A 447 2.40 -4.42 -23.12
C LYS A 447 1.39 -4.38 -24.26
N ASN A 448 0.10 -4.24 -23.94
CA ASN A 448 -0.97 -4.55 -24.90
C ASN A 448 -1.58 -3.31 -25.56
N ALA A 449 -1.46 -2.13 -24.95
CA ALA A 449 -2.02 -0.89 -25.50
C ALA A 449 -1.04 -0.20 -26.45
N PRO A 450 -1.49 0.26 -27.63
CA PRO A 450 -0.62 0.95 -28.56
C PRO A 450 -0.24 2.35 -28.06
N GLY A 451 1.01 2.73 -28.31
CA GLY A 451 1.51 4.09 -28.11
C GLY A 451 1.75 4.50 -26.65
N ILE A 452 1.81 3.56 -25.71
CA ILE A 452 2.34 3.87 -24.38
C ILE A 452 3.84 4.19 -24.54
N GLU A 453 4.24 5.38 -24.10
CA GLU A 453 5.64 5.83 -24.18
C GLU A 453 6.44 5.47 -22.93
N LEU A 454 5.78 5.42 -21.77
CA LEU A 454 6.42 5.15 -20.49
C LEU A 454 5.53 4.31 -19.56
N LEU A 455 6.15 3.30 -18.95
CA LEU A 455 5.64 2.53 -17.82
C LEU A 455 6.40 2.92 -16.55
N VAL A 456 5.67 3.32 -15.50
CA VAL A 456 6.20 3.47 -14.15
C VAL A 456 5.62 2.37 -13.26
N ALA A 457 6.48 1.50 -12.75
CA ALA A 457 6.12 0.41 -11.86
C ALA A 457 6.58 0.74 -10.44
N ASP A 458 5.69 1.30 -9.62
CA ASP A 458 6.00 1.75 -8.26
C ASP A 458 5.63 0.70 -7.21
N ARG A 459 6.65 0.19 -6.48
CA ARG A 459 6.52 -0.73 -5.34
C ARG A 459 5.55 -1.89 -5.61
N THR A 460 5.65 -2.46 -6.81
CA THR A 460 4.79 -3.55 -7.29
C THR A 460 5.52 -4.90 -7.28
N PHE A 461 4.78 -5.96 -7.60
CA PHE A 461 5.19 -7.35 -7.44
C PHE A 461 5.32 -8.08 -8.77
N ALA A 462 6.07 -9.18 -8.76
CA ALA A 462 6.24 -10.08 -9.90
C ALA A 462 4.96 -10.84 -10.24
N ASN A 463 4.33 -11.44 -9.23
CA ASN A 463 3.03 -12.10 -9.32
C ASN A 463 2.33 -12.15 -7.95
N LEU A 464 1.01 -12.29 -7.95
CA LEU A 464 0.21 -12.27 -6.74
C LEU A 464 0.39 -13.51 -5.84
N PRO A 465 0.58 -14.73 -6.38
CA PRO A 465 0.94 -15.91 -5.57
C PRO A 465 2.22 -15.70 -4.74
N ALA A 466 3.27 -15.12 -5.33
CA ALA A 466 4.54 -14.83 -4.66
C ALA A 466 4.36 -13.86 -3.48
N VAL A 467 3.49 -12.85 -3.62
CA VAL A 467 3.12 -11.94 -2.52
C VAL A 467 2.39 -12.71 -1.41
N ALA A 468 1.40 -13.54 -1.77
CA ALA A 468 0.65 -14.32 -0.79
C ALA A 468 1.54 -15.27 0.02
N GLN A 469 2.52 -15.91 -0.62
CA GLN A 469 3.47 -16.81 0.02
C GLN A 469 4.26 -16.12 1.15
N ARG A 470 4.70 -14.87 0.91
CA ARG A 470 5.57 -14.12 1.83
C ARG A 470 4.80 -13.28 2.84
N LEU A 471 3.66 -12.72 2.45
CA LEU A 471 2.84 -11.88 3.31
C LEU A 471 1.96 -12.71 4.26
N VAL A 472 1.43 -13.85 3.78
CA VAL A 472 0.48 -14.69 4.54
C VAL A 472 1.16 -15.95 5.08
N ALA A 473 1.53 -16.87 4.19
CA ALA A 473 2.19 -18.15 4.50
C ALA A 473 2.65 -18.84 3.21
N SER A 474 3.69 -19.68 3.26
CA SER A 474 4.26 -20.34 2.07
C SER A 474 3.28 -21.18 1.24
N TRP A 475 2.22 -21.73 1.84
CA TRP A 475 1.18 -22.47 1.11
C TRP A 475 0.13 -21.56 0.45
N ALA A 476 0.07 -20.28 0.85
CA ALA A 476 -1.00 -19.37 0.47
C ALA A 476 -1.01 -19.05 -1.03
N GLY A 477 0.16 -19.00 -1.69
CA GLY A 477 0.24 -18.81 -3.14
C GLY A 477 -0.40 -19.94 -3.92
N THR A 478 -0.09 -21.20 -3.59
CA THR A 478 -0.70 -22.38 -4.23
C THR A 478 -2.21 -22.41 -3.99
N ALA A 479 -2.65 -22.11 -2.77
CA ALA A 479 -4.07 -22.03 -2.44
C ALA A 479 -4.76 -20.92 -3.26
N LEU A 480 -4.15 -19.74 -3.33
CA LEU A 480 -4.67 -18.61 -4.12
C LEU A 480 -4.83 -19.02 -5.58
N SER A 481 -3.78 -19.54 -6.22
CA SER A 481 -3.80 -19.96 -7.63
C SER A 481 -4.85 -21.03 -7.90
N CYS A 482 -4.97 -22.04 -7.03
CA CYS A 482 -5.95 -23.12 -7.17
C CYS A 482 -7.39 -22.58 -7.09
N VAL A 483 -7.64 -21.73 -6.10
CA VAL A 483 -8.98 -21.28 -5.76
C VAL A 483 -9.46 -20.18 -6.71
N THR A 484 -8.65 -19.15 -6.97
CA THR A 484 -9.06 -18.00 -7.80
C THR A 484 -8.80 -18.20 -9.28
N ARG A 485 -7.82 -19.03 -9.64
CA ARG A 485 -7.30 -19.18 -11.02
C ARG A 485 -6.84 -17.84 -11.63
N TRP A 486 -6.47 -16.89 -10.78
CA TRP A 486 -5.91 -15.63 -11.25
C TRP A 486 -4.52 -15.84 -11.85
N GLN A 487 -4.32 -15.34 -13.06
CA GLN A 487 -3.03 -15.32 -13.73
C GLN A 487 -2.49 -13.89 -13.69
N THR A 488 -1.31 -13.73 -13.11
CA THR A 488 -0.72 -12.41 -12.84
C THR A 488 0.78 -12.48 -13.11
N ASP A 489 1.21 -12.44 -14.36
CA ASP A 489 2.64 -12.44 -14.72
C ASP A 489 3.08 -11.02 -15.11
N ASN A 490 3.38 -10.21 -14.09
CA ASN A 490 3.78 -8.82 -14.31
C ASN A 490 5.19 -8.73 -14.89
N VAL A 491 6.04 -9.73 -14.66
CA VAL A 491 7.41 -9.79 -15.18
C VAL A 491 7.37 -9.98 -16.70
N ALA A 492 6.59 -10.94 -17.22
CA ALA A 492 6.43 -11.10 -18.65
C ALA A 492 5.79 -9.85 -19.29
N ASN A 493 4.77 -9.29 -18.64
CA ASN A 493 4.15 -8.04 -19.12
C ASN A 493 5.15 -6.88 -19.20
N TYR A 494 6.01 -6.72 -18.20
CA TYR A 494 7.03 -5.68 -18.17
C TYR A 494 8.12 -5.89 -19.23
N LEU A 495 8.63 -7.12 -19.36
CA LEU A 495 9.69 -7.43 -20.32
C LEU A 495 9.22 -7.26 -21.77
N ASP A 496 7.99 -7.68 -22.07
CA ASP A 496 7.39 -7.57 -23.40
C ASP A 496 6.86 -6.17 -23.72
N ALA A 497 6.83 -5.24 -22.75
CA ALA A 497 6.37 -3.88 -22.99
C ALA A 497 7.39 -3.11 -23.86
N PRO A 498 6.97 -2.57 -25.03
CA PRO A 498 7.85 -1.92 -25.99
C PRO A 498 8.19 -0.45 -25.63
N CYS A 499 7.75 0.02 -24.46
CA CYS A 499 7.89 1.40 -24.01
C CYS A 499 9.12 1.58 -23.11
N HIS A 500 9.47 2.83 -22.80
CA HIS A 500 10.41 3.11 -21.72
C HIS A 500 9.84 2.64 -20.38
N LYS A 501 10.72 2.20 -19.48
CA LYS A 501 10.31 1.56 -18.23
C LYS A 501 11.12 2.12 -17.08
N VAL A 502 10.42 2.51 -16.02
CA VAL A 502 11.02 2.89 -14.74
C VAL A 502 10.39 2.04 -13.65
N ILE A 503 11.22 1.38 -12.86
CA ILE A 503 10.79 0.59 -11.71
C ILE A 503 11.25 1.26 -10.42
N CYS A 504 10.33 1.52 -9.50
CA CYS A 504 10.64 2.09 -8.19
C CYS A 504 10.45 0.99 -7.14
N CYS A 505 11.49 0.69 -6.37
CA CYS A 505 11.47 -0.47 -5.46
C CYS A 505 12.17 -0.17 -4.13
N ASP A 506 11.47 -0.42 -3.02
CA ASP A 506 12.07 -0.45 -1.69
C ASP A 506 12.31 -1.92 -1.27
N PRO A 507 13.56 -2.35 -1.06
CA PRO A 507 13.83 -3.72 -0.61
C PRO A 507 13.39 -4.01 0.84
N CYS A 508 13.01 -2.99 1.62
CA CYS A 508 12.43 -3.11 2.95
C CYS A 508 10.94 -2.74 3.00
N ASP A 509 10.27 -2.78 1.85
CA ASP A 509 8.83 -2.71 1.77
C ASP A 509 8.17 -3.79 2.65
N GLU A 510 7.25 -3.36 3.53
CA GLU A 510 6.62 -4.24 4.50
C GLU A 510 5.45 -5.08 3.95
N ILE A 511 5.00 -4.78 2.73
CA ILE A 511 3.88 -5.42 2.04
C ILE A 511 4.37 -6.31 0.90
N ILE A 512 5.23 -5.76 0.04
CA ILE A 512 5.82 -6.45 -1.11
C ILE A 512 7.29 -6.74 -0.79
N ALA A 513 7.55 -7.92 -0.23
CA ALA A 513 8.92 -8.33 0.06
C ALA A 513 9.81 -8.28 -1.19
N ASP A 514 11.08 -7.87 -1.03
CA ASP A 514 12.02 -7.67 -2.16
C ASP A 514 12.06 -8.88 -3.10
N SER A 515 12.10 -10.11 -2.57
CA SER A 515 12.13 -11.35 -3.36
C SER A 515 10.86 -11.65 -4.16
N SER A 516 9.74 -10.99 -3.85
CA SER A 516 8.50 -11.01 -4.65
C SER A 516 8.24 -9.73 -5.44
N SER A 517 9.11 -8.73 -5.32
CA SER A 517 9.01 -7.48 -6.07
C SER A 517 9.14 -7.74 -7.57
N LEU A 518 8.61 -6.83 -8.39
CA LEU A 518 8.81 -6.89 -9.83
C LEU A 518 10.31 -6.82 -10.19
N LYS A 519 11.11 -6.04 -9.45
CA LYS A 519 12.57 -5.91 -9.62
C LYS A 519 13.26 -7.26 -9.51
N ALA A 520 13.00 -7.98 -8.43
CA ALA A 520 13.58 -9.30 -8.20
C ALA A 520 13.02 -10.32 -9.19
N GLY A 521 11.71 -10.29 -9.48
CA GLY A 521 11.10 -11.22 -10.45
C GLY A 521 11.71 -11.13 -11.84
N ILE A 522 11.97 -9.91 -12.34
CA ILE A 522 12.69 -9.68 -13.60
C ILE A 522 14.09 -10.28 -13.52
N ALA A 523 14.83 -9.97 -12.46
CA ALA A 523 16.19 -10.42 -12.31
C ALA A 523 16.31 -11.96 -12.23
N LEU A 524 15.44 -12.59 -11.44
CA LEU A 524 15.35 -14.05 -11.31
C LEU A 524 14.96 -14.72 -12.63
N ARG A 525 14.11 -14.08 -13.44
CA ARG A 525 13.76 -14.61 -14.77
C ARG A 525 14.94 -14.61 -15.73
N LEU A 526 15.67 -13.49 -15.77
CA LEU A 526 16.78 -13.31 -16.70
C LEU A 526 18.00 -14.14 -16.31
N GLU A 527 18.30 -14.24 -15.02
CA GLU A 527 19.51 -14.91 -14.53
C GLU A 527 19.30 -16.40 -14.21
N LEU A 528 18.12 -16.79 -13.75
CA LEU A 528 17.84 -18.16 -13.27
C LEU A 528 16.69 -18.85 -14.01
N GLY A 529 16.05 -18.20 -14.98
CA GLY A 529 14.90 -18.75 -15.71
C GLY A 529 13.64 -18.92 -14.85
N ASP A 530 13.55 -18.23 -13.70
CA ASP A 530 12.46 -18.42 -12.74
C ASP A 530 11.15 -17.74 -13.21
N ALA A 531 10.25 -18.54 -13.76
CA ALA A 531 8.94 -18.09 -14.22
C ALA A 531 7.94 -17.86 -13.08
N ASN A 532 8.06 -18.59 -11.96
CA ASN A 532 7.02 -18.63 -10.94
C ASN A 532 7.33 -17.76 -9.71
N VAL A 533 8.61 -17.49 -9.44
CA VAL A 533 9.07 -16.70 -8.28
C VAL A 533 8.53 -17.29 -6.95
N ASP A 534 8.38 -18.61 -6.94
CA ASP A 534 7.85 -19.34 -5.80
C ASP A 534 8.81 -19.22 -4.60
N SER A 535 8.25 -19.14 -3.39
CA SER A 535 9.04 -19.22 -2.17
C SER A 535 9.75 -20.57 -2.12
N ILE A 536 11.06 -20.55 -1.87
CA ILE A 536 11.83 -21.80 -1.70
C ILE A 536 11.30 -22.49 -0.44
N PRO A 537 10.91 -23.78 -0.50
CA PRO A 537 10.49 -24.50 0.68
C PRO A 537 11.61 -24.40 1.73
N HIS A 538 11.28 -23.99 2.95
CA HIS A 538 12.21 -24.18 4.07
C HIS A 538 12.56 -25.67 4.12
N ARG A 539 13.78 -26.05 3.68
CA ARG A 539 14.39 -27.29 4.17
C ARG A 539 14.32 -27.15 5.69
N ARG A 540 13.59 -28.06 6.34
CA ARG A 540 13.53 -28.12 7.79
C ARG A 540 14.96 -28.25 8.31
N THR A 541 15.59 -27.15 8.67
CA THR A 541 16.63 -27.18 9.69
C THR A 541 15.90 -27.61 10.96
N LEU A 542 16.18 -28.83 11.42
CA LEU A 542 15.66 -29.33 12.69
C LEU A 542 15.95 -28.27 13.79
N PRO A 543 15.03 -28.05 14.75
CA PRO A 543 15.32 -27.21 15.90
C PRO A 543 16.63 -27.65 16.56
N LEU A 544 17.44 -26.70 17.05
CA LEU A 544 18.77 -26.95 17.63
C LEU A 544 18.76 -28.02 18.75
N TRP A 545 17.62 -28.23 19.42
CA TRP A 545 17.42 -29.21 20.49
C TRP A 545 17.00 -30.62 20.02
N MET A 546 16.66 -30.78 18.73
CA MET A 546 16.40 -32.08 18.08
C MET A 546 17.61 -32.61 17.31
N GLN A 547 18.72 -31.87 17.28
CA GLN A 547 19.99 -32.36 16.78
C GLN A 547 20.63 -33.22 17.88
N LEU A 548 20.47 -34.54 17.80
CA LEU A 548 21.20 -35.48 18.64
C LEU A 548 22.71 -35.35 18.38
N PRO A 549 23.56 -35.36 19.42
CA PRO A 549 24.99 -35.48 19.22
C PRO A 549 25.28 -36.91 18.73
N CYS A 550 25.86 -37.03 17.55
CA CYS A 550 26.09 -38.30 16.82
C CYS A 550 24.84 -39.04 16.34
N SER A 551 24.53 -38.88 15.06
CA SER A 551 23.96 -39.95 14.23
C SER A 551 24.65 -39.89 12.87
N SER A 552 25.40 -40.93 12.56
CA SER A 552 26.09 -41.12 11.28
C SER A 552 25.12 -41.54 10.17
N MET A 553 25.49 -41.21 8.93
CA MET A 553 24.96 -41.71 7.64
C MET A 553 23.55 -41.21 7.24
N HIS A 554 23.30 -40.76 6.00
CA HIS A 554 23.76 -41.30 4.73
C HIS A 554 24.40 -40.29 3.77
N ARG A 555 25.54 -40.74 3.22
CA ARG A 555 26.11 -40.38 1.92
C ARG A 555 25.01 -40.43 0.84
N ALA A 556 24.53 -39.27 0.40
CA ALA A 556 24.01 -39.13 -0.95
C ALA A 556 25.21 -38.83 -1.84
N SER A 557 25.47 -39.77 -2.74
CA SER A 557 26.40 -39.74 -3.87
C SER A 557 27.14 -38.42 -4.13
N THR A 558 28.45 -38.52 -4.05
CA THR A 558 29.40 -37.87 -4.96
C THR A 558 28.76 -37.58 -6.31
N VAL A 559 28.35 -36.33 -6.54
CA VAL A 559 28.56 -35.73 -7.86
C VAL A 559 30.01 -35.30 -7.81
N GLU A 560 30.84 -35.98 -8.59
CA GLU A 560 32.26 -35.70 -8.69
C GLU A 560 32.49 -34.21 -8.92
N ALA A 561 33.36 -33.65 -8.08
CA ALA A 561 34.08 -32.43 -8.38
C ALA A 561 34.95 -32.68 -9.62
N SER A 562 34.39 -32.44 -10.80
CA SER A 562 35.13 -32.04 -11.99
C SER A 562 34.14 -31.54 -13.03
N ALA A 563 33.65 -30.32 -12.80
CA ALA A 563 33.19 -29.49 -13.89
C ALA A 563 33.92 -28.16 -13.71
N VAL A 564 35.01 -28.02 -14.44
CA VAL A 564 35.52 -26.72 -14.86
C VAL A 564 34.30 -25.91 -15.27
N VAL A 565 33.95 -24.90 -14.47
CA VAL A 565 32.91 -23.94 -14.80
C VAL A 565 33.28 -23.38 -16.17
N PRO A 566 32.52 -23.67 -17.24
CA PRO A 566 32.77 -23.02 -18.51
C PRO A 566 32.60 -21.53 -18.24
N SER A 567 33.63 -20.74 -18.52
CA SER A 567 33.57 -19.28 -18.58
C SER A 567 32.36 -18.91 -19.45
N GLY A 568 31.25 -18.46 -18.83
CA GLY A 568 29.95 -18.50 -19.51
C GLY A 568 28.76 -17.89 -18.76
N THR A 569 28.90 -16.66 -18.28
CA THR A 569 27.86 -15.59 -18.18
C THR A 569 26.62 -15.71 -17.26
N THR A 570 26.09 -16.88 -16.88
CA THR A 570 24.79 -16.97 -16.16
C THR A 570 24.92 -17.47 -14.72
N LEU A 571 24.18 -16.84 -13.79
CA LEU A 571 24.08 -17.28 -12.40
C LEU A 571 23.44 -18.68 -12.31
N SER A 572 23.96 -19.57 -11.46
CA SER A 572 23.38 -20.90 -11.23
C SER A 572 22.81 -21.03 -9.81
N GLU A 573 21.74 -21.80 -9.64
CA GLU A 573 21.15 -22.08 -8.32
C GLU A 573 22.18 -22.70 -7.36
N SER A 574 23.04 -23.59 -7.85
CA SER A 574 24.11 -24.20 -7.03
C SER A 574 25.13 -23.17 -6.52
N THR A 575 25.48 -22.17 -7.34
CA THR A 575 26.39 -21.10 -6.93
C THR A 575 25.75 -20.26 -5.82
N VAL A 576 24.47 -19.93 -5.98
CA VAL A 576 23.71 -19.16 -4.97
C VAL A 576 23.62 -19.93 -3.65
N GLU A 577 23.28 -21.23 -3.70
CA GLU A 577 23.20 -22.08 -2.50
C GLU A 577 24.55 -22.20 -1.78
N ALA A 578 25.63 -22.45 -2.53
CA ALA A 578 26.97 -22.54 -1.97
C ALA A 578 27.41 -21.22 -1.32
N PHE A 579 27.15 -20.10 -1.98
CA PHE A 579 27.45 -18.77 -1.45
C PHE A 579 26.65 -18.45 -0.19
N ALA A 580 25.33 -18.72 -0.19
CA ALA A 580 24.48 -18.48 0.97
C ALA A 580 24.90 -19.32 2.19
N LEU A 581 25.26 -20.59 1.99
CA LEU A 581 25.75 -21.46 3.06
C LEU A 581 27.10 -20.99 3.61
N ALA A 582 28.03 -20.59 2.73
CA ALA A 582 29.32 -20.05 3.13
C ALA A 582 29.15 -18.74 3.93
N LEU A 583 28.29 -17.82 3.47
CA LEU A 583 27.96 -16.59 4.18
C LEU A 583 27.37 -16.86 5.56
N GLU A 584 26.41 -17.79 5.66
CA GLU A 584 25.79 -18.14 6.94
C GLU A 584 26.82 -18.67 7.94
N ARG A 585 27.72 -19.56 7.51
CA ARG A 585 28.79 -20.11 8.36
C ARG A 585 29.80 -19.05 8.78
N ILE A 586 30.21 -18.17 7.87
CA ILE A 586 31.10 -17.04 8.17
C ILE A 586 30.43 -16.09 9.18
N ALA A 587 29.16 -15.76 8.98
CA ALA A 587 28.40 -14.90 9.89
C ALA A 587 28.27 -15.53 11.29
N GLN A 588 27.99 -16.83 11.37
CA GLN A 588 27.93 -17.56 12.64
C GLN A 588 29.28 -17.55 13.37
N ARG A 589 30.38 -17.81 12.65
CA ARG A 589 31.75 -17.76 13.21
C ARG A 589 32.11 -16.35 13.69
N ALA A 590 31.84 -15.32 12.88
CA ALA A 590 32.06 -13.92 13.26
C ALA A 590 31.24 -13.55 14.50
N ARG A 591 29.98 -13.97 14.59
CA ARG A 591 29.13 -13.74 15.75
C ARG A 591 29.70 -14.38 17.01
N LEU A 592 30.14 -15.64 16.93
CA LEU A 592 30.76 -16.34 18.08
C LEU A 592 31.97 -15.57 18.60
N VAL A 593 32.85 -15.13 17.70
CA VAL A 593 34.03 -14.32 18.05
C VAL A 593 33.65 -13.00 18.72
N MET A 594 32.66 -12.28 18.17
CA MET A 594 32.20 -11.01 18.74
C MET A 594 31.53 -11.17 20.12
N THR A 595 30.83 -12.29 20.35
CA THR A 595 30.12 -12.54 21.61
C THR A 595 31.00 -13.09 22.74
N ALA A 596 32.13 -13.72 22.40
CA ALA A 596 33.00 -14.37 23.37
C ALA A 596 33.80 -13.37 24.24
N GLY A 597 33.85 -12.08 23.86
CA GLY A 597 34.55 -11.03 24.60
C GLY A 597 36.07 -11.28 24.73
N ASP A 598 36.78 -10.40 25.45
CA ASP A 598 38.22 -10.56 25.72
C ASP A 598 38.55 -11.73 26.69
N SER A 599 37.53 -12.50 27.12
CA SER A 599 37.65 -13.56 28.12
C SER A 599 37.93 -14.95 27.54
N ALA A 600 37.77 -15.14 26.23
CA ALA A 600 38.09 -16.39 25.54
C ALA A 600 39.45 -16.30 24.85
N ILE A 601 40.23 -17.40 24.85
CA ILE A 601 41.47 -17.54 24.08
C ILE A 601 41.11 -17.64 22.59
N ILE A 602 40.72 -16.51 21.99
CA ILE A 602 40.50 -16.38 20.55
C ILE A 602 41.78 -15.80 19.96
N THR A 603 42.35 -16.52 19.01
CA THR A 603 43.57 -16.08 18.32
C THR A 603 43.31 -14.78 17.55
N LYS A 604 44.35 -13.94 17.39
CA LYS A 604 44.25 -12.75 16.49
C LYS A 604 43.80 -13.15 15.09
N ASP A 605 44.19 -14.34 14.67
CA ASP A 605 43.88 -14.96 13.39
C ASP A 605 42.37 -15.26 13.26
N GLU A 606 41.74 -15.82 14.29
CA GLU A 606 40.28 -16.05 14.31
C GLU A 606 39.47 -14.73 14.31
N LYS A 607 40.02 -13.63 14.82
CA LYS A 607 39.35 -12.31 14.73
C LYS A 607 39.22 -11.82 13.29
N ARG A 608 40.07 -12.27 12.36
CA ARG A 608 40.00 -11.88 10.94
C ARG A 608 38.74 -12.35 10.22
N ILE A 609 38.03 -13.37 10.74
CA ILE A 609 36.74 -13.77 10.17
C ILE A 609 35.68 -12.68 10.32
N VAL A 610 35.79 -11.83 11.34
CA VAL A 610 34.93 -10.65 11.54
C VAL A 610 35.21 -9.62 10.46
N ASP A 611 36.46 -9.43 10.07
CA ASP A 611 36.84 -8.54 8.97
C ASP A 611 36.30 -9.05 7.64
N VAL A 612 36.39 -10.36 7.37
CA VAL A 612 35.81 -11.00 6.17
C VAL A 612 34.29 -10.77 6.13
N TRP A 613 33.57 -11.07 7.21
CA TRP A 613 32.13 -10.83 7.31
C TRP A 613 31.79 -9.36 7.12
N SER A 614 32.53 -8.46 7.77
CA SER A 614 32.28 -7.01 7.69
C SER A 614 32.47 -6.50 6.27
N ALA A 615 33.49 -6.98 5.54
CA ALA A 615 33.72 -6.61 4.15
C ALA A 615 32.57 -7.10 3.24
N ILE A 616 32.25 -8.40 3.28
CA ILE A 616 31.25 -8.97 2.38
C ILE A 616 29.82 -8.48 2.69
N ALA A 617 29.46 -8.36 3.96
CA ALA A 617 28.13 -7.89 4.37
C ALA A 617 27.90 -6.42 3.99
N SER A 618 28.98 -5.63 3.88
CA SER A 618 28.93 -4.21 3.50
C SER A 618 28.73 -3.98 2.00
N VAL A 619 28.80 -5.01 1.15
CA VAL A 619 28.65 -4.84 -0.30
C VAL A 619 27.29 -4.22 -0.63
N ASP A 620 27.32 -3.04 -1.25
CA ASP A 620 26.15 -2.40 -1.86
C ASP A 620 25.72 -3.22 -3.08
N GLY A 621 24.48 -3.70 -3.06
CA GLY A 621 23.94 -4.45 -4.19
C GLY A 621 23.63 -3.61 -5.41
N HIS A 622 23.75 -2.27 -5.34
CA HIS A 622 23.25 -1.35 -6.36
C HIS A 622 21.78 -1.67 -6.77
N CYS A 623 21.04 -2.34 -5.89
CA CYS A 623 19.66 -2.75 -6.10
C CYS A 623 18.76 -2.38 -4.91
N GLY A 624 19.26 -1.50 -4.02
CA GLY A 624 18.52 -0.83 -2.95
C GLY A 624 18.88 -1.29 -1.53
N GLN A 625 19.68 -2.35 -1.38
CA GLN A 625 20.13 -2.84 -0.08
C GLN A 625 21.52 -3.50 -0.17
N CYS A 626 22.27 -3.47 0.94
CA CYS A 626 23.49 -4.22 1.09
C CYS A 626 23.24 -5.72 1.31
N LEU A 627 24.26 -6.54 1.05
CA LEU A 627 24.23 -7.97 1.28
C LEU A 627 23.94 -8.34 2.74
N PHE A 628 24.30 -7.50 3.72
CA PHE A 628 23.94 -7.69 5.12
C PHE A 628 22.43 -7.90 5.32
N TYR A 629 21.60 -7.05 4.72
CA TYR A 629 20.15 -7.12 4.86
C TYR A 629 19.56 -8.32 4.12
N ALA A 630 20.06 -8.57 2.90
CA ALA A 630 19.68 -9.75 2.14
C ALA A 630 20.04 -11.04 2.89
N SER A 631 21.20 -11.09 3.56
CA SER A 631 21.63 -12.25 4.34
C SER A 631 20.71 -12.55 5.52
N GLY A 632 20.08 -11.52 6.11
CA GLY A 632 19.12 -11.68 7.21
C GLY A 632 17.85 -12.45 6.83
N GLY A 633 17.48 -12.48 5.55
CA GLY A 633 16.34 -13.27 5.04
C GLY A 633 16.70 -14.67 4.55
N GLY A 634 17.98 -15.05 4.59
CA GLY A 634 18.48 -16.37 4.18
C GLY A 634 18.62 -16.54 2.67
N LEU A 635 18.60 -17.81 2.23
CA LEU A 635 18.87 -18.20 0.83
C LEU A 635 18.01 -17.45 -0.18
N GLU A 636 16.72 -17.26 0.09
CA GLU A 636 15.78 -16.68 -0.86
C GLU A 636 16.07 -15.20 -1.16
N THR A 637 16.41 -14.43 -0.13
CA THR A 637 16.74 -13.01 -0.27
C THR A 637 18.16 -12.81 -0.80
N ILE A 638 19.11 -13.70 -0.47
CA ILE A 638 20.43 -13.72 -1.11
C ILE A 638 20.29 -14.01 -2.60
N ARG A 639 19.47 -15.00 -2.98
CA ARG A 639 19.15 -15.33 -4.38
C ARG A 639 18.59 -14.14 -5.15
N ALA A 640 17.58 -13.46 -4.58
CA ALA A 640 17.00 -12.26 -5.17
C ALA A 640 18.00 -11.11 -5.28
N TRP A 641 18.86 -10.93 -4.26
CA TRP A 641 19.89 -9.91 -4.22
C TRP A 641 20.96 -10.13 -5.29
N MET A 642 21.51 -11.34 -5.40
CA MET A 642 22.54 -11.68 -6.40
C MET A 642 22.04 -11.49 -7.82
N ALA A 643 20.84 -12.01 -8.13
CA ALA A 643 20.24 -11.81 -9.45
C ALA A 643 20.00 -10.32 -9.70
N SER A 644 19.47 -9.58 -8.72
CA SER A 644 19.21 -8.15 -8.86
C SER A 644 20.49 -7.33 -9.08
N LEU A 645 21.59 -7.68 -8.41
CA LEU A 645 22.88 -7.03 -8.58
C LEU A 645 23.40 -7.21 -10.02
N LEU A 646 23.32 -8.42 -10.57
CA LEU A 646 23.76 -8.72 -11.93
C LEU A 646 22.95 -7.96 -12.99
N VAL A 647 21.64 -7.84 -12.79
CA VAL A 647 20.73 -7.21 -13.77
C VAL A 647 20.69 -5.69 -13.63
N TRP A 648 20.53 -5.18 -12.41
CA TRP A 648 20.31 -3.74 -12.17
C TRP A 648 21.57 -2.98 -11.77
N GLY A 649 22.60 -3.68 -11.27
CA GLY A 649 23.84 -3.07 -10.79
C GLY A 649 24.57 -2.25 -11.85
N PRO A 650 24.84 -2.80 -13.05
CA PRO A 650 25.51 -2.06 -14.13
C PRO A 650 24.81 -0.75 -14.50
N SER A 651 23.50 -0.80 -14.73
CA SER A 651 22.68 0.36 -15.10
C SER A 651 22.72 1.46 -14.03
N ARG A 652 22.57 1.07 -12.76
CA ARG A 652 22.58 2.04 -11.66
C ARG A 652 23.96 2.62 -11.42
N SER A 653 25.02 1.82 -11.50
CA SER A 653 26.39 2.32 -11.37
C SER A 653 26.67 3.43 -12.39
N GLN A 654 26.33 3.17 -13.66
CA GLN A 654 26.47 4.16 -14.73
C GLN A 654 25.59 5.39 -14.51
N CYS A 655 24.34 5.20 -14.09
CA CYS A 655 23.44 6.31 -13.78
C CYS A 655 23.96 7.17 -12.63
N GLN A 656 24.48 6.58 -11.55
CA GLN A 656 25.04 7.33 -10.41
C GLN A 656 26.31 8.11 -10.78
N ILE A 657 27.10 7.61 -11.74
CA ILE A 657 28.26 8.35 -12.28
C ILE A 657 27.80 9.57 -13.08
N ALA A 658 26.78 9.40 -13.93
CA ALA A 658 26.23 10.49 -14.75
C ALA A 658 25.41 11.50 -13.92
N HIS A 659 24.73 11.01 -12.89
CA HIS A 659 23.76 11.72 -12.06
C HIS A 659 24.00 11.44 -10.58
N PRO A 660 24.97 12.11 -9.93
CA PRO A 660 25.33 11.88 -8.53
C PRO A 660 24.17 12.04 -7.54
N GLU A 661 23.17 12.84 -7.88
CA GLU A 661 21.93 13.04 -7.12
C GLU A 661 21.07 11.77 -7.01
N THR A 662 21.20 10.83 -7.96
CA THR A 662 20.53 9.52 -7.93
C THR A 662 21.14 8.53 -6.94
N LYS A 663 22.19 8.95 -6.22
CA LYS A 663 22.80 8.15 -5.16
C LYS A 663 21.80 7.96 -4.02
N THR A 664 21.54 6.71 -3.70
CA THR A 664 20.57 6.35 -2.65
C THR A 664 21.05 6.82 -1.29
N GLU A 665 20.12 7.40 -0.52
CA GLU A 665 20.41 7.77 0.85
C GLU A 665 20.70 6.54 1.69
N ARG A 666 21.65 6.68 2.62
CA ARG A 666 21.79 5.70 3.69
C ARG A 666 20.52 5.74 4.54
N ARG A 667 19.96 4.58 4.87
CA ARG A 667 18.80 4.53 5.75
C ARG A 667 19.22 4.98 7.13
N ARG A 668 18.33 5.68 7.82
CA ARG A 668 18.61 6.25 9.14
C ARG A 668 19.09 5.21 10.15
N ASP A 669 18.57 3.99 10.02
CA ASP A 669 18.85 2.86 10.91
C ASP A 669 19.88 1.88 10.30
N ASP A 670 20.67 2.31 9.30
CA ASP A 670 21.63 1.41 8.67
C ASP A 670 22.79 1.07 9.60
N PHE A 671 22.91 -0.22 9.96
CA PHE A 671 23.98 -0.73 10.83
C PHE A 671 25.33 -0.86 10.13
N VAL A 672 25.32 -0.96 8.80
CA VAL A 672 26.49 -1.23 7.98
C VAL A 672 26.73 -0.07 7.02
N THR A 673 28.00 0.30 6.84
CA THR A 673 28.41 1.32 5.87
C THR A 673 28.58 0.64 4.50
N PRO A 674 27.82 1.02 3.46
CA PRO A 674 27.93 0.40 2.15
C PRO A 674 29.30 0.61 1.50
N ILE A 675 29.85 -0.42 0.87
CA ILE A 675 31.06 -0.37 0.03
C ILE A 675 30.78 -1.02 -1.34
N SER A 676 31.55 -0.66 -2.37
CA SER A 676 31.38 -1.29 -3.68
C SER A 676 31.85 -2.75 -3.68
N LEU A 677 31.40 -3.53 -4.67
CA LEU A 677 31.84 -4.91 -4.87
C LEU A 677 33.37 -4.99 -5.08
N GLU A 678 33.95 -4.09 -5.87
CA GLU A 678 35.39 -3.97 -6.13
C GLU A 678 36.19 -3.69 -4.84
N GLN A 679 35.68 -2.77 -3.99
CA GLN A 679 36.29 -2.47 -2.70
C GLN A 679 36.27 -3.69 -1.78
N ALA A 680 35.15 -4.41 -1.72
CA ALA A 680 35.05 -5.65 -0.94
C ALA A 680 36.03 -6.71 -1.45
N HIS A 681 36.14 -6.89 -2.77
CA HIS A 681 37.09 -7.83 -3.37
C HIS A 681 38.55 -7.48 -2.98
N SER A 682 38.96 -6.22 -3.12
CA SER A 682 40.30 -5.76 -2.71
C SER A 682 40.56 -5.97 -1.22
N ILE A 683 39.58 -5.69 -0.35
CA ILE A 683 39.70 -5.91 1.09
C ILE A 683 39.86 -7.40 1.39
N LEU A 684 39.07 -8.27 0.76
CA LEU A 684 39.16 -9.73 0.95
C LEU A 684 40.53 -10.28 0.53
N LEU A 685 41.06 -9.85 -0.63
CA LEU A 685 42.40 -10.25 -1.08
C LEU A 685 43.49 -9.79 -0.11
N ARG A 686 43.39 -8.57 0.43
CA ARG A 686 44.33 -8.09 1.45
C ARG A 686 44.27 -8.91 2.72
N ILE A 687 43.07 -9.23 3.23
CA ILE A 687 42.91 -10.08 4.42
C ILE A 687 43.55 -11.45 4.19
N LEU A 688 43.33 -12.06 3.03
CA LEU A 688 43.92 -13.34 2.66
C LEU A 688 45.44 -13.30 2.52
N GLY A 689 46.00 -12.19 2.02
CA GLY A 689 47.45 -11.97 1.95
C GLY A 689 48.10 -11.86 3.32
N GLU A 690 47.40 -11.25 4.29
CA GLU A 690 47.86 -11.14 5.68
C GLU A 690 47.63 -12.42 6.50
N THR A 691 46.79 -13.33 6.01
CA THR A 691 46.23 -14.43 6.82
C THR A 691 46.22 -15.77 6.06
N PRO A 692 47.35 -16.51 6.02
CA PRO A 692 47.49 -17.73 5.21
C PRO A 692 46.47 -18.84 5.53
N PHE A 693 46.00 -18.96 6.78
CA PHE A 693 45.05 -20.01 7.15
C PHE A 693 43.68 -19.83 6.47
N LEU A 694 43.25 -18.59 6.23
CA LEU A 694 41.97 -18.30 5.56
C LEU A 694 42.01 -18.64 4.06
N GLN A 695 43.20 -18.77 3.47
CA GLN A 695 43.35 -19.21 2.07
C GLN A 695 42.93 -20.68 1.87
N GLN A 696 42.94 -21.49 2.94
CA GLN A 696 42.50 -22.88 2.91
C GLN A 696 41.07 -23.05 3.42
N ASP A 697 40.44 -21.96 3.88
CA ASP A 697 39.07 -21.98 4.38
C ASP A 697 38.09 -22.07 3.21
N ALA A 698 37.33 -23.17 3.18
CA ALA A 698 36.41 -23.46 2.08
C ALA A 698 35.29 -22.42 1.96
N ASP A 699 34.77 -21.90 3.08
CA ASP A 699 33.69 -20.92 3.06
C ASP A 699 34.22 -19.56 2.55
N VAL A 700 35.40 -19.14 3.01
CA VAL A 700 36.02 -17.87 2.56
C VAL A 700 36.41 -17.94 1.08
N THR A 701 36.95 -19.07 0.63
CA THR A 701 37.30 -19.29 -0.79
C THR A 701 36.05 -19.30 -1.67
N THR A 702 34.94 -19.85 -1.18
CA THR A 702 33.64 -19.82 -1.88
C THR A 702 33.10 -18.39 -1.99
N VAL A 703 33.20 -17.59 -0.93
CA VAL A 703 32.82 -16.17 -0.95
C VAL A 703 33.68 -15.39 -1.94
N LEU A 704 34.99 -15.54 -1.90
CA LEU A 704 35.91 -14.84 -2.82
C LEU A 704 35.62 -15.19 -4.28
N SER A 705 35.50 -16.49 -4.60
CA SER A 705 35.21 -16.91 -5.98
C SER A 705 33.85 -16.42 -6.48
N THR A 706 32.85 -16.32 -5.59
CA THR A 706 31.54 -15.76 -5.94
C THR A 706 31.62 -14.24 -6.16
N VAL A 707 32.36 -13.51 -5.32
CA VAL A 707 32.59 -12.06 -5.51
C VAL A 707 33.27 -11.80 -6.84
N GLN A 708 34.32 -12.55 -7.15
CA GLN A 708 35.02 -12.46 -8.43
C GLN A 708 34.07 -12.76 -9.60
N PHE A 709 33.26 -13.83 -9.51
CA PHE A 709 32.25 -14.15 -10.53
C PHE A 709 31.26 -13.00 -10.74
N LEU A 710 30.76 -12.38 -9.66
CA LEU A 710 29.83 -11.26 -9.73
C LEU A 710 30.47 -10.05 -10.43
N GLU A 711 31.71 -9.71 -10.10
CA GLU A 711 32.46 -8.61 -10.70
C GLU A 711 32.69 -8.83 -12.20
N GLU A 712 33.22 -10.00 -12.58
CA GLU A 712 33.44 -10.38 -13.99
C GLU A 712 32.13 -10.38 -14.78
N SER A 713 31.05 -10.89 -14.17
CA SER A 713 29.71 -10.94 -14.77
C SER A 713 29.11 -9.55 -14.97
N MET A 714 29.30 -8.63 -14.01
CA MET A 714 28.86 -7.25 -14.13
C MET A 714 29.67 -6.50 -15.19
N ALA A 715 31.00 -6.65 -15.20
CA ALA A 715 31.87 -6.02 -16.19
C ALA A 715 31.52 -6.48 -17.62
N ALA A 716 31.25 -7.77 -17.82
CA ALA A 716 30.82 -8.30 -19.11
C ALA A 716 29.48 -7.70 -19.58
N ARG A 717 28.53 -7.46 -18.66
CA ARG A 717 27.20 -6.89 -18.97
C ARG A 717 27.26 -5.40 -19.32
N VAL A 718 28.17 -4.64 -18.71
CA VAL A 718 28.42 -3.23 -19.08
C VAL A 718 28.80 -3.13 -20.57
N LEU A 719 29.49 -4.14 -21.11
CA LEU A 719 29.90 -4.20 -22.52
C LEU A 719 28.79 -4.73 -23.46
N GLN A 720 27.81 -5.46 -22.93
CA GLN A 720 26.72 -6.09 -23.68
C GLN A 720 25.44 -5.23 -23.61
N THR A 721 25.48 -4.01 -24.14
CA THR A 721 24.34 -3.09 -24.21
C THR A 721 23.31 -3.49 -25.28
N SER A 722 22.61 -4.62 -25.10
CA SER A 722 21.66 -5.10 -26.13
C SER A 722 20.18 -5.11 -25.74
N HIS A 723 19.80 -5.02 -24.45
CA HIS A 723 18.38 -5.02 -24.05
C HIS A 723 18.03 -3.92 -23.04
N ASP A 724 17.08 -3.05 -23.42
CA ASP A 724 16.49 -2.03 -22.55
C ASP A 724 15.51 -2.68 -21.56
N ILE A 725 16.07 -3.13 -20.43
CA ILE A 725 15.32 -3.65 -19.27
C ILE A 725 14.66 -2.53 -18.45
N GLY A 726 14.86 -1.26 -18.80
CA GLY A 726 14.40 -0.09 -18.05
C GLY A 726 15.35 0.36 -16.94
N LEU A 727 14.89 1.34 -16.17
CA LEU A 727 15.66 2.06 -15.14
C LEU A 727 15.14 1.73 -13.75
N LEU A 728 16.03 1.49 -12.78
CA LEU A 728 15.67 1.22 -11.37
C LEU A 728 15.87 2.46 -10.49
N VAL A 729 14.79 2.90 -9.85
CA VAL A 729 14.78 3.86 -8.74
C VAL A 729 14.73 3.09 -7.41
N PRO A 730 15.86 2.95 -6.70
CA PRO A 730 15.88 2.38 -5.35
C PRO A 730 15.22 3.33 -4.35
N LEU A 731 14.38 2.78 -3.47
CA LEU A 731 13.63 3.52 -2.46
C LEU A 731 13.96 3.06 -1.03
N ASN A 732 13.65 3.92 -0.07
CA ASN A 732 13.82 3.78 1.38
C ASN A 732 12.58 4.26 2.17
N CYS A 733 11.51 4.68 1.49
CA CYS A 733 10.33 5.27 2.11
C CYS A 733 9.32 4.22 2.66
N GLY A 734 9.45 2.95 2.26
CA GLY A 734 8.49 1.88 2.57
C GLY A 734 7.27 1.87 1.64
N HIS A 735 6.26 1.04 1.94
CA HIS A 735 5.18 0.79 0.98
C HIS A 735 4.22 1.98 0.76
N ASN A 736 3.84 2.66 1.84
CA ASN A 736 2.73 3.64 1.82
C ASN A 736 3.20 5.09 2.07
N ALA A 737 4.50 5.35 2.09
CA ALA A 737 5.02 6.69 2.30
C ALA A 737 5.30 7.38 0.97
N ASN A 738 5.28 8.70 0.97
CA ASN A 738 5.74 9.49 -0.15
C ASN A 738 7.26 9.35 -0.31
N PHE A 739 7.71 9.46 -1.56
CA PHE A 739 9.13 9.51 -1.88
C PHE A 739 9.78 10.71 -1.17
N SER A 740 11.01 10.53 -0.70
CA SER A 740 11.85 11.64 -0.24
C SER A 740 12.17 12.58 -1.40
N ASP A 741 12.62 13.80 -1.11
CA ASP A 741 12.96 14.77 -2.16
C ASP A 741 14.05 14.25 -3.10
N ARG A 742 15.04 13.52 -2.57
CA ARG A 742 16.08 12.86 -3.39
C ARG A 742 15.54 11.69 -4.21
N GLU A 743 14.64 10.89 -3.67
CA GLU A 743 13.98 9.81 -4.44
C GLU A 743 13.15 10.39 -5.59
N LYS A 744 12.47 11.53 -5.35
CA LYS A 744 11.74 12.28 -6.38
C LYS A 744 12.70 12.84 -7.43
N GLU A 745 13.82 13.41 -7.02
CA GLU A 745 14.85 13.93 -7.93
C GLU A 745 15.43 12.82 -8.81
N ALA A 746 15.79 11.68 -8.23
CA ALA A 746 16.26 10.52 -8.98
C ALA A 746 15.21 10.03 -10.00
N PHE A 747 13.95 9.94 -9.58
CA PHE A 747 12.85 9.59 -10.46
C PHE A 747 12.70 10.60 -11.62
N ILE A 748 12.76 11.90 -11.33
CA ILE A 748 12.70 12.99 -12.32
C ILE A 748 13.84 12.88 -13.34
N THR A 749 15.07 12.66 -12.88
CA THR A 749 16.23 12.47 -13.76
C THR A 749 15.97 11.35 -14.77
N HIS A 750 15.39 10.24 -14.35
CA HIS A 750 15.02 9.17 -15.28
C HIS A 750 13.91 9.58 -16.25
N LEU A 751 12.91 10.34 -15.81
CA LEU A 751 11.86 10.87 -16.70
C LEU A 751 12.43 11.82 -17.77
N ILE A 752 13.43 12.61 -17.43
CA ILE A 752 14.15 13.48 -18.37
C ILE A 752 14.98 12.64 -19.35
N ASN A 753 15.71 11.64 -18.85
CA ASN A 753 16.57 10.78 -19.67
C ASN A 753 15.80 9.99 -20.72
N VAL A 754 14.55 9.62 -20.44
CA VAL A 754 13.65 8.96 -21.41
C VAL A 754 12.81 9.94 -22.24
N GLY A 755 13.09 11.25 -22.15
CA GLY A 755 12.41 12.30 -22.93
C GLY A 755 10.93 12.51 -22.58
N TRP A 756 10.50 12.06 -21.39
CA TRP A 756 9.13 12.18 -20.93
C TRP A 756 8.86 13.51 -20.22
N LEU A 757 9.82 13.97 -19.42
CA LEU A 757 9.84 15.30 -18.81
C LEU A 757 10.80 16.23 -19.56
N ASP A 758 10.43 17.50 -19.69
CA ASP A 758 11.29 18.53 -20.28
C ASP A 758 12.21 19.13 -19.19
N PRO A 759 13.56 19.10 -19.36
CA PRO A 759 14.49 19.63 -18.38
C PRO A 759 14.37 21.15 -18.17
N ASP A 760 14.02 21.91 -19.21
CA ASP A 760 13.88 23.37 -19.11
C ASP A 760 12.58 23.74 -18.39
N ALA A 761 11.51 22.98 -18.64
CA ALA A 761 10.27 23.12 -17.87
C ALA A 761 10.48 22.78 -16.39
N TYR A 762 11.35 21.82 -16.08
CA TYR A 762 11.70 21.48 -14.70
C TYR A 762 12.46 22.61 -14.00
N ALA A 763 13.46 23.20 -14.66
CA ALA A 763 14.29 24.27 -14.11
C ALA A 763 13.57 25.62 -13.95
N GLN A 764 12.41 25.82 -14.60
CA GLN A 764 11.60 27.05 -14.43
C GLN A 764 10.59 26.95 -13.28
N ILE A 765 10.23 25.74 -12.85
CA ILE A 765 9.24 25.49 -11.79
C ILE A 765 9.91 25.43 -10.40
N HIS A 766 11.21 25.14 -10.36
CA HIS A 766 12.04 25.01 -9.16
C HIS A 766 13.12 26.09 -9.13
#